data_AF-A0AAJ0ASK6-F1
#
_entry.id   AF-A0AAJ0ASK6-F1
#
_cell.length_a   1.000
_cell.length_b   1.000
_cell.length_c   1.000
_cell.angle_alpha   90.00
_cell.angle_beta   90.00
_cell.angle_gamma   90.00
#
_symmetry.space_group_name_H-M   'P 1'
#
loop_
_entity.id
_entity.type
_entity.pdbx_description
1 polymer ?
#
loop_
_entity_poly.entity_id
_entity_poly.type
_entity_poly.pdbx_seq_one_letter_code
_entity_poly.pdbx_strand_id
1 'polypeptide(L)'
;MSQPAAAAGARPAAQQQEQGGISLTQKLALGASMYFGMNLLMNNVFSKTQSGTQVKDADGNVVNVPANTEDIPPYLLRPKELDEGATWSQIPTKLAPIWPMDSYIDVIVTLSDTFVPIPLAQTPPEKVVLKEEKFKIGNYSEKRSIDTTIEVPPSVQNNGTLWGHFYVSLPGSQPDPHVETYDPASAYYFAFPLTQYIPKKKEFKTRSLLEGKAEEDVEEVAEEQETGPIIASYYHPNASFSIIPNTGVLDYRQTHPAIRQFLQVEPTGARDGSGKHSWYYPILFVNTFWQLKSQMILLNDTVTSVPLHIDLNNMRSWQFNTLAAIEASAKESARQAAYGGSLPGGGDGSEIEMVKEIFGDTNPILLGITIIVSIAHMILETLAFGSDIAHYRKKKDNVGISVRSILANVFMQSVILLYLIDNSQNTSWMILGGQGIGIVIELWKITTIVNVAIKAAPPGSLLPFKIVVEDKHKLSETEEKTKEYDEIAFKYMYMAGVPLLIGYAIYSLVYETHKSWYSYIIATLVGSVYAYGFLMMVPSLYINYRLKSVAHMPGKAMIYKFLNTFIDDLFAFTIKMPFLHRLSTFRDDIIFFIYIYQRWAYRIDYTRVNEFGQGGEDEEEDDAAKAKAKELLESDPTIEKVKQVAGKATGADTGKAKKRK
;
A
#
# COMPACT_ATOMS: atom_id res chain seq x y z
N MET A 1 28.67 -13.58 62.53
CA MET A 1 27.21 -13.56 62.31
C MET A 1 26.97 -12.92 60.94
N SER A 2 27.16 -13.66 59.84
CA SER A 2 26.14 -14.49 59.15
C SER A 2 25.01 -13.67 58.52
N GLN A 3 25.25 -13.13 57.32
CA GLN A 3 24.20 -12.88 56.33
C GLN A 3 24.09 -14.12 55.41
N PRO A 4 22.88 -14.60 55.10
CA PRO A 4 22.72 -15.82 54.30
C PRO A 4 22.74 -15.52 52.79
N ALA A 5 23.17 -16.55 52.07
CA ALA A 5 23.43 -16.61 50.65
C ALA A 5 22.16 -16.54 49.77
N ALA A 6 22.26 -15.82 48.65
CA ALA A 6 21.36 -15.97 47.51
C ALA A 6 22.00 -16.90 46.47
N ALA A 7 21.25 -17.93 46.11
CA ALA A 7 21.67 -19.06 45.30
C ALA A 7 22.02 -18.70 43.85
N ALA A 8 23.09 -19.31 43.35
CA ALA A 8 23.46 -19.35 41.94
C ALA A 8 22.45 -20.22 41.16
N GLY A 9 21.63 -19.58 40.32
CA GLY A 9 20.76 -20.25 39.35
C GLY A 9 21.52 -20.54 38.06
N ALA A 10 21.55 -21.82 37.69
CA ALA A 10 22.20 -22.39 36.52
C ALA A 10 21.70 -21.78 35.19
N ARG A 11 22.63 -21.55 34.25
CA ARG A 11 22.33 -21.31 32.82
C ARG A 11 21.97 -22.63 32.15
N PRO A 12 20.83 -22.76 31.44
CA PRO A 12 20.67 -23.81 30.45
C PRO A 12 21.26 -23.36 29.11
N ALA A 13 21.91 -24.33 28.46
CA ALA A 13 22.61 -24.22 27.20
C ALA A 13 21.72 -23.69 26.06
N ALA A 14 22.29 -22.83 25.22
CA ALA A 14 21.72 -22.44 23.94
C ALA A 14 21.72 -23.65 23.00
N GLN A 15 20.55 -24.23 22.73
CA GLN A 15 20.35 -25.09 21.58
C GLN A 15 20.22 -24.19 20.34
N GLN A 16 21.24 -24.21 19.50
CA GLN A 16 21.12 -23.83 18.09
C GLN A 16 20.12 -24.77 17.43
N GLN A 17 18.96 -24.24 17.05
CA GLN A 17 18.04 -24.92 16.15
C GLN A 17 18.05 -24.13 14.84
N GLU A 18 18.74 -24.69 13.85
CA GLU A 18 18.60 -24.33 12.44
C GLU A 18 17.14 -24.55 12.02
N GLN A 19 16.40 -23.46 11.83
CA GLN A 19 15.17 -23.47 11.02
C GLN A 19 15.22 -22.28 10.07
N GLY A 20 15.11 -22.58 8.78
CA GLY A 20 15.07 -21.60 7.69
C GLY A 20 14.07 -20.50 8.00
N GLY A 21 14.61 -19.30 8.25
CA GLY A 21 13.84 -18.14 8.63
C GLY A 21 13.11 -17.53 7.45
N ILE A 22 11.79 -17.76 7.40
CA ILE A 22 10.83 -16.89 6.73
C ILE A 22 11.11 -15.45 7.20
N SER A 23 11.28 -14.49 6.27
CA SER A 23 11.69 -13.12 6.57
C SER A 23 10.70 -12.44 7.53
N LEU A 24 11.16 -11.43 8.29
CA LEU A 24 10.32 -10.66 9.22
C LEU A 24 9.09 -10.07 8.51
N THR A 25 9.25 -9.66 7.24
CA THR A 25 8.18 -9.14 6.39
C THR A 25 7.17 -10.21 5.99
N GLN A 26 7.62 -11.43 5.69
CA GLN A 26 6.73 -12.57 5.46
C GLN A 26 5.99 -12.97 6.73
N LYS A 27 6.63 -12.94 7.91
CA LYS A 27 5.94 -13.21 9.20
C LYS A 27 4.88 -12.16 9.52
N LEU A 28 5.14 -10.89 9.22
CA LEU A 28 4.17 -9.80 9.38
C LEU A 28 3.02 -9.92 8.38
N ALA A 29 3.29 -10.21 7.11
CA ALA A 29 2.27 -10.40 6.08
C ALA A 29 1.41 -11.64 6.33
N LEU A 30 2.01 -12.75 6.77
CA LEU A 30 1.32 -13.98 7.15
C LEU A 30 0.52 -13.81 8.46
N GLY A 31 1.05 -13.05 9.41
CA GLY A 31 0.36 -12.69 10.65
C GLY A 31 -0.84 -11.77 10.40
N ALA A 32 -0.68 -10.77 9.53
CA ALA A 32 -1.77 -9.90 9.11
C ALA A 32 -2.82 -10.68 8.32
N SER A 33 -2.43 -11.51 7.35
CA SER A 33 -3.38 -12.30 6.56
C SER A 33 -4.10 -13.36 7.38
N MET A 34 -3.43 -14.00 8.35
CA MET A 34 -4.09 -14.88 9.32
C MET A 34 -5.01 -14.11 10.26
N TYR A 35 -4.62 -12.93 10.74
CA TYR A 35 -5.47 -12.11 11.60
C TYR A 35 -6.73 -11.64 10.85
N PHE A 36 -6.58 -11.08 9.65
CA PHE A 36 -7.70 -10.68 8.80
C PHE A 36 -8.56 -11.87 8.38
N GLY A 37 -7.95 -12.99 7.97
CA GLY A 37 -8.67 -14.21 7.58
C GLY A 37 -9.43 -14.85 8.73
N MET A 38 -8.82 -14.94 9.91
CA MET A 38 -9.44 -15.48 11.12
C MET A 38 -10.56 -14.58 11.63
N ASN A 39 -10.38 -13.25 11.60
CA ASN A 39 -11.41 -12.31 12.04
C ASN A 39 -12.60 -12.27 11.07
N LEU A 40 -12.36 -12.42 9.76
CA LEU A 40 -13.40 -12.51 8.74
C LEU A 40 -14.20 -13.82 8.85
N LEU A 41 -13.51 -14.94 9.09
CA LEU A 41 -14.14 -16.24 9.39
C LEU A 41 -14.94 -16.19 10.69
N MET A 42 -14.39 -15.62 11.76
CA MET A 42 -15.05 -15.51 13.05
C MET A 42 -16.34 -14.67 12.95
N ASN A 43 -16.29 -13.52 12.27
CA ASN A 43 -17.44 -12.62 12.22
C ASN A 43 -18.56 -13.10 11.29
N ASN A 44 -18.26 -13.82 10.19
CA ASN A 44 -19.29 -14.40 9.31
C ASN A 44 -19.90 -15.70 9.87
N VAL A 45 -19.16 -16.46 10.71
CA VAL A 45 -19.63 -17.77 11.23
C VAL A 45 -20.27 -17.65 12.61
N PHE A 46 -19.88 -16.69 13.44
CA PHE A 46 -20.35 -16.56 14.83
C PHE A 46 -21.25 -15.35 15.12
N SER A 47 -21.61 -14.52 14.13
CA SER A 47 -22.58 -13.45 14.35
C SER A 47 -23.96 -14.05 14.60
N LYS A 48 -24.39 -14.14 15.87
CA LYS A 48 -25.78 -14.47 16.20
C LYS A 48 -26.67 -13.32 15.73
N THR A 49 -27.61 -13.61 14.85
CA THR A 49 -28.58 -12.62 14.34
C THR A 49 -29.36 -12.02 15.52
N GLN A 50 -29.44 -10.69 15.60
CA GLN A 50 -30.20 -9.96 16.62
C GLN A 50 -31.61 -9.61 16.12
N SER A 51 -32.30 -10.62 15.59
CA SER A 51 -33.69 -10.46 15.12
C SER A 51 -34.64 -10.18 16.28
N GLY A 52 -35.77 -9.57 15.98
CA GLY A 52 -36.80 -9.27 16.98
C GLY A 52 -37.39 -10.51 17.62
N THR A 53 -37.57 -10.43 18.93
CA THR A 53 -38.34 -11.40 19.73
C THR A 53 -39.43 -10.68 20.48
N GLN A 54 -40.61 -11.30 20.56
CA GLN A 54 -41.74 -10.73 21.27
C GLN A 54 -41.66 -11.10 22.76
N VAL A 55 -41.66 -10.09 23.62
CA VAL A 55 -41.67 -10.24 25.09
C VAL A 55 -42.83 -9.43 25.66
N LYS A 56 -43.40 -9.89 26.79
CA LYS A 56 -44.42 -9.12 27.51
C LYS A 56 -43.76 -8.12 28.46
N ASP A 57 -44.15 -6.87 28.37
CA ASP A 57 -43.74 -5.81 29.28
C ASP A 57 -44.41 -5.97 30.67
N ALA A 58 -43.97 -5.20 31.67
CA ALA A 58 -44.52 -5.16 33.03
C ALA A 58 -46.03 -4.86 33.05
N ASP A 59 -46.53 -4.12 32.05
CA ASP A 59 -47.95 -3.79 31.86
C ASP A 59 -48.72 -4.86 31.06
N GLY A 60 -48.08 -5.97 30.67
CA GLY A 60 -48.69 -7.08 29.93
C GLY A 60 -48.77 -6.90 28.41
N ASN A 61 -48.30 -5.77 27.88
CA ASN A 61 -48.24 -5.47 26.44
C ASN A 61 -47.16 -6.30 25.74
N VAL A 62 -47.43 -6.79 24.53
CA VAL A 62 -46.44 -7.52 23.73
C VAL A 62 -45.56 -6.52 22.97
N VAL A 63 -44.28 -6.44 23.32
CA VAL A 63 -43.29 -5.57 22.69
C VAL A 63 -42.25 -6.38 21.92
N ASN A 64 -41.81 -5.86 20.78
CA ASN A 64 -40.75 -6.47 19.97
C ASN A 64 -39.38 -5.92 20.41
N VAL A 65 -38.52 -6.80 20.92
CA VAL A 65 -37.22 -6.44 21.50
C VAL A 65 -36.08 -7.19 20.81
N PRO A 66 -34.88 -6.59 20.72
CA PRO A 66 -33.72 -7.28 20.13
C PRO A 66 -33.38 -8.54 20.93
N ALA A 67 -33.17 -9.65 20.22
CA ALA A 67 -32.68 -10.90 20.81
C ALA A 67 -31.15 -10.89 20.97
N ASN A 68 -30.63 -11.83 21.76
CA ASN A 68 -29.20 -12.05 21.95
C ASN A 68 -28.44 -10.82 22.48
N THR A 69 -29.02 -10.12 23.46
CA THR A 69 -28.40 -8.95 24.14
C THR A 69 -27.50 -9.34 25.33
N GLU A 70 -27.00 -10.59 25.35
CA GLU A 70 -26.26 -11.16 26.48
C GLU A 70 -27.05 -11.01 27.81
N ASP A 71 -26.41 -10.54 28.88
CA ASP A 71 -27.03 -10.30 30.19
C ASP A 71 -27.73 -8.93 30.28
N ILE A 72 -27.72 -8.13 29.21
CA ILE A 72 -28.29 -6.78 29.20
C ILE A 72 -29.78 -6.89 28.83
N PRO A 73 -30.71 -6.43 29.68
CA PRO A 73 -32.13 -6.45 29.36
C PRO A 73 -32.42 -5.53 28.17
N PRO A 74 -33.45 -5.81 27.35
CA PRO A 74 -33.90 -4.88 26.33
C PRO A 74 -34.25 -3.50 26.90
N TYR A 75 -34.02 -2.43 26.12
CA TYR A 75 -34.19 -1.05 26.59
C TYR A 75 -35.59 -0.76 27.14
N LEU A 76 -36.65 -1.31 26.53
CA LEU A 76 -38.03 -1.15 27.00
C LEU A 76 -38.28 -1.84 28.34
N LEU A 77 -37.54 -2.91 28.64
CA LEU A 77 -37.65 -3.71 29.86
C LEU A 77 -36.59 -3.34 30.90
N ARG A 78 -35.97 -2.16 30.75
CA ARG A 78 -34.90 -1.73 31.64
C ARG A 78 -35.42 -1.48 33.06
N PRO A 79 -34.66 -1.84 34.10
CA PRO A 79 -35.04 -1.52 35.47
C PRO A 79 -35.02 0.00 35.67
N LYS A 80 -35.98 0.51 36.44
CA LYS A 80 -36.08 1.94 36.77
C LYS A 80 -35.09 2.37 37.86
N GLU A 81 -34.65 1.42 38.66
CA GLU A 81 -33.71 1.62 39.77
C GLU A 81 -32.51 0.67 39.61
N LEU A 82 -31.40 1.04 40.24
CA LEU A 82 -30.19 0.22 40.27
C LEU A 82 -30.35 -0.92 41.30
N ASP A 83 -29.65 -2.03 41.06
CA ASP A 83 -29.60 -3.14 41.99
C ASP A 83 -28.95 -2.72 43.32
N GLU A 84 -29.32 -3.38 44.42
CA GLU A 84 -28.78 -3.06 45.75
C GLU A 84 -27.24 -3.18 45.77
N GLY A 85 -26.55 -2.08 46.06
CA GLY A 85 -25.08 -2.01 46.07
C GLY A 85 -24.43 -1.74 44.70
N ALA A 86 -25.20 -1.56 43.63
CA ALA A 86 -24.68 -1.17 42.32
C ALA A 86 -24.24 0.31 42.30
N THR A 87 -23.16 0.60 41.57
CA THR A 87 -22.65 1.97 41.39
C THR A 87 -22.85 2.42 39.95
N TRP A 88 -23.40 3.62 39.79
CA TRP A 88 -23.63 4.20 38.48
C TRP A 88 -22.31 4.59 37.81
N SER A 89 -22.09 4.10 36.58
CA SER A 89 -20.90 4.40 35.78
C SER A 89 -21.20 5.47 34.73
N GLN A 90 -20.45 6.58 34.78
CA GLN A 90 -20.49 7.66 33.77
C GLN A 90 -20.26 7.12 32.36
N ILE A 91 -19.20 6.34 32.17
CA ILE A 91 -18.87 5.72 30.89
C ILE A 91 -19.37 4.27 30.90
N PRO A 92 -20.30 3.90 30.01
CA PRO A 92 -20.80 2.54 29.95
C PRO A 92 -19.67 1.57 29.55
N THR A 93 -19.75 0.34 30.06
CA THR A 93 -18.78 -0.71 29.73
C THR A 93 -19.20 -1.46 28.47
N LYS A 94 -20.47 -1.87 28.40
CA LYS A 94 -21.06 -2.54 27.22
C LYS A 94 -22.30 -1.81 26.75
N LEU A 95 -22.60 -1.94 25.46
CA LEU A 95 -23.76 -1.36 24.79
C LEU A 95 -24.56 -2.45 24.07
N ALA A 96 -25.84 -2.56 24.36
CA ALA A 96 -26.78 -3.42 23.64
C ALA A 96 -27.64 -2.61 22.64
N PRO A 97 -28.11 -3.20 21.53
CA PRO A 97 -28.98 -2.48 20.61
C PRO A 97 -30.33 -2.15 21.27
N ILE A 98 -30.87 -0.96 21.01
CA ILE A 98 -32.21 -0.53 21.47
C ILE A 98 -33.30 -1.23 20.64
N TRP A 99 -33.11 -1.30 19.32
CA TRP A 99 -34.08 -1.87 18.39
C TRP A 99 -33.65 -3.25 17.88
N PRO A 100 -34.61 -4.12 17.51
CA PRO A 100 -34.32 -5.30 16.71
C PRO A 100 -33.61 -4.95 15.40
N MET A 101 -32.58 -5.71 15.02
CA MET A 101 -31.76 -5.46 13.83
C MET A 101 -32.41 -5.92 12.51
N ASP A 102 -33.71 -6.21 12.55
CA ASP A 102 -34.60 -6.53 11.43
C ASP A 102 -35.81 -5.58 11.37
N SER A 103 -35.81 -4.52 12.18
CA SER A 103 -36.86 -3.50 12.21
C SER A 103 -36.94 -2.71 10.91
N TYR A 104 -38.13 -2.20 10.61
CA TYR A 104 -38.30 -1.13 9.64
C TYR A 104 -38.00 0.20 10.32
N ILE A 105 -37.48 1.17 9.56
CA ILE A 105 -37.22 2.53 10.05
C ILE A 105 -37.60 3.57 8.99
N ASP A 106 -37.87 4.77 9.45
CA ASP A 106 -38.00 5.97 8.63
C ASP A 106 -36.73 6.81 8.81
N VAL A 107 -36.16 7.32 7.72
CA VAL A 107 -34.93 8.11 7.70
C VAL A 107 -35.20 9.44 7.00
N ILE A 108 -34.97 10.54 7.71
CA ILE A 108 -35.08 11.89 7.19
C ILE A 108 -33.71 12.57 7.34
N VAL A 109 -33.22 13.17 6.25
CA VAL A 109 -31.98 13.95 6.26
C VAL A 109 -32.28 15.36 5.80
N THR A 110 -31.88 16.34 6.61
CA THR A 110 -32.00 17.76 6.27
C THR A 110 -30.64 18.43 6.29
N LEU A 111 -30.49 19.52 5.54
CA LEU A 111 -29.25 20.27 5.42
C LEU A 111 -29.34 21.62 6.11
N SER A 112 -28.24 22.05 6.71
CA SER A 112 -28.09 23.42 7.21
C SER A 112 -26.63 23.82 7.31
N ASP A 113 -26.40 25.11 7.52
CA ASP A 113 -25.09 25.69 7.81
C ASP A 113 -24.77 25.75 9.32
N THR A 114 -25.65 25.24 10.17
CA THR A 114 -25.51 25.25 11.64
C THR A 114 -25.54 23.85 12.23
N PHE A 115 -24.76 23.63 13.29
CA PHE A 115 -24.76 22.36 14.02
C PHE A 115 -26.08 22.09 14.76
N VAL A 116 -26.80 23.15 15.15
CA VAL A 116 -28.13 23.04 15.76
C VAL A 116 -29.17 23.10 14.64
N PRO A 117 -30.07 22.11 14.53
CA PRO A 117 -31.09 22.08 13.50
C PRO A 117 -32.27 22.97 13.91
N ILE A 118 -33.02 23.42 12.90
CA ILE A 118 -34.33 24.04 13.10
C ILE A 118 -35.36 22.89 13.23
N PRO A 119 -36.46 23.06 14.00
CA PRO A 119 -37.52 22.06 14.07
C PRO A 119 -38.01 21.64 12.67
N LEU A 120 -38.24 20.34 12.46
CA LEU A 120 -38.58 19.75 11.16
C LEU A 120 -39.81 20.41 10.52
N ALA A 121 -40.77 20.87 11.32
CA ALA A 121 -41.97 21.57 10.83
C ALA A 121 -41.68 22.96 10.23
N GLN A 122 -40.56 23.58 10.62
CA GLN A 122 -40.13 24.90 10.14
C GLN A 122 -39.02 24.79 9.07
N THR A 123 -38.46 23.60 8.86
CA THR A 123 -37.43 23.36 7.86
C THR A 123 -38.01 23.50 6.45
N PRO A 124 -37.44 24.37 5.60
CA PRO A 124 -37.86 24.51 4.21
C PRO A 124 -37.78 23.16 3.46
N PRO A 125 -38.77 22.84 2.58
CA PRO A 125 -38.76 21.58 1.82
C PRO A 125 -37.47 21.37 1.01
N GLU A 126 -36.89 22.45 0.49
CA GLU A 126 -35.64 22.44 -0.30
C GLU A 126 -34.42 21.96 0.50
N LYS A 127 -34.45 22.10 1.83
CA LYS A 127 -33.37 21.64 2.72
C LYS A 127 -33.54 20.17 3.10
N VAL A 128 -34.67 19.53 2.78
CA VAL A 128 -34.91 18.10 3.04
C VAL A 128 -34.41 17.30 1.84
N VAL A 129 -33.25 16.64 2.00
CA VAL A 129 -32.58 15.93 0.90
C VAL A 129 -32.88 14.45 0.84
N LEU A 130 -33.32 13.86 1.95
CA LEU A 130 -33.73 12.46 2.02
C LEU A 130 -34.99 12.36 2.89
N LYS A 131 -36.00 11.66 2.39
CA LYS A 131 -37.15 11.22 3.19
C LYS A 131 -37.57 9.83 2.73
N GLU A 132 -37.11 8.83 3.45
CA GLU A 132 -37.36 7.43 3.15
C GLU A 132 -38.15 6.78 4.28
N GLU A 133 -39.24 6.10 3.93
CA GLU A 133 -40.14 5.44 4.89
C GLU A 133 -40.02 3.92 4.78
N LYS A 134 -40.15 3.22 5.91
CA LYS A 134 -40.13 1.76 6.02
C LYS A 134 -38.94 1.10 5.33
N PHE A 135 -37.74 1.64 5.53
CA PHE A 135 -36.50 0.98 5.11
C PHE A 135 -36.19 -0.20 6.05
N LYS A 136 -35.91 -1.39 5.50
CA LYS A 136 -35.69 -2.59 6.31
C LYS A 136 -34.23 -2.76 6.70
N ILE A 137 -33.95 -2.75 8.01
CA ILE A 137 -32.62 -3.06 8.54
C ILE A 137 -32.28 -4.54 8.27
N GLY A 138 -31.06 -4.81 7.82
CA GLY A 138 -30.59 -6.17 7.55
C GLY A 138 -30.92 -6.72 6.16
N ASN A 139 -31.67 -5.96 5.34
CA ASN A 139 -31.94 -6.32 3.95
C ASN A 139 -30.83 -5.81 3.01
N TYR A 140 -29.80 -6.62 2.79
CA TYR A 140 -28.65 -6.24 1.96
C TYR A 140 -28.96 -6.06 0.45
N SER A 141 -30.11 -6.52 -0.01
CA SER A 141 -30.55 -6.35 -1.40
C SER A 141 -31.29 -5.02 -1.62
N GLU A 142 -31.80 -4.41 -0.56
CA GLU A 142 -32.54 -3.15 -0.64
C GLU A 142 -31.56 -1.97 -0.69
N LYS A 143 -31.62 -1.23 -1.78
CA LYS A 143 -30.86 -0.01 -2.02
C LYS A 143 -31.82 1.05 -2.53
N ARG A 144 -31.73 2.26 -1.99
CA ARG A 144 -32.51 3.41 -2.42
C ARG A 144 -31.54 4.53 -2.77
N SER A 145 -31.70 5.13 -3.94
CA SER A 145 -30.83 6.18 -4.45
C SER A 145 -31.66 7.41 -4.79
N ILE A 146 -31.20 8.59 -4.37
CA ILE A 146 -31.88 9.87 -4.62
C ILE A 146 -30.88 10.87 -5.16
N ASP A 147 -31.26 11.53 -6.26
CA ASP A 147 -30.53 12.65 -6.83
C ASP A 147 -31.26 13.95 -6.51
N THR A 148 -30.52 14.91 -5.96
CA THR A 148 -31.02 16.25 -5.67
C THR A 148 -29.95 17.31 -5.96
N THR A 149 -30.35 18.57 -5.92
CA THR A 149 -29.45 19.73 -6.05
C THR A 149 -29.61 20.60 -4.83
N ILE A 150 -28.49 21.05 -4.28
CA ILE A 150 -28.44 21.87 -3.07
C ILE A 150 -27.98 23.26 -3.45
N GLU A 151 -28.69 24.27 -2.98
CA GLU A 151 -28.20 25.65 -2.97
C GLU A 151 -27.21 25.83 -1.81
N VAL A 152 -26.00 26.25 -2.13
CA VAL A 152 -24.92 26.38 -1.14
C VAL A 152 -25.15 27.67 -0.32
N PRO A 153 -25.31 27.59 1.01
CA PRO A 153 -25.47 28.77 1.84
C PRO A 153 -24.22 29.68 1.78
N PRO A 154 -24.35 31.02 1.88
CA PRO A 154 -23.21 31.94 1.86
C PRO A 154 -22.18 31.66 2.96
N SER A 155 -22.62 31.18 4.13
CA SER A 155 -21.76 30.76 5.23
C SER A 155 -20.85 29.58 4.84
N VAL A 156 -21.36 28.64 4.05
CA VAL A 156 -20.61 27.48 3.56
C VAL A 156 -19.63 27.88 2.44
N GLN A 157 -20.01 28.84 1.57
CA GLN A 157 -19.09 29.44 0.59
C GLN A 157 -17.89 30.12 1.26
N ASN A 158 -18.12 30.73 2.42
CA ASN A 158 -17.09 31.35 3.27
C ASN A 158 -16.43 30.34 4.23
N ASN A 159 -16.07 29.16 3.73
CA ASN A 159 -15.36 28.10 4.46
C ASN A 159 -16.12 27.51 5.66
N GLY A 160 -17.44 27.68 5.72
CA GLY A 160 -18.31 27.05 6.73
C GLY A 160 -18.54 25.55 6.48
N THR A 161 -19.07 24.88 7.50
CA THR A 161 -19.44 23.46 7.43
C THR A 161 -20.88 23.30 6.96
N LEU A 162 -21.11 22.48 5.94
CA LEU A 162 -22.45 22.00 5.61
C LEU A 162 -22.79 20.81 6.51
N TRP A 163 -23.79 20.98 7.37
CA TRP A 163 -24.25 19.95 8.30
C TRP A 163 -25.42 19.17 7.71
N GLY A 164 -25.30 17.84 7.71
CA GLY A 164 -26.41 16.92 7.52
C GLY A 164 -27.01 16.54 8.87
N HIS A 165 -28.30 16.78 9.03
CA HIS A 165 -29.09 16.46 10.21
C HIS A 165 -29.90 15.20 9.94
N PHE A 166 -29.54 14.12 10.63
CA PHE A 166 -30.10 12.79 10.43
C PHE A 166 -31.11 12.50 11.53
N TYR A 167 -32.35 12.24 11.11
CA TYR A 167 -33.41 11.80 11.99
C TYR A 167 -33.80 10.38 11.59
N VAL A 168 -33.75 9.47 12.55
CA VAL A 168 -34.04 8.07 12.32
C VAL A 168 -35.05 7.62 13.37
N SER A 169 -36.17 7.04 12.93
CA SER A 169 -37.24 6.62 13.82
C SER A 169 -37.84 5.28 13.41
N LEU A 170 -38.52 4.63 14.35
CA LEU A 170 -39.44 3.55 14.02
C LEU A 170 -40.64 4.12 13.23
N PRO A 171 -41.27 3.32 12.33
CA PRO A 171 -42.34 3.81 11.48
C PRO A 171 -43.51 4.37 12.27
N GLY A 172 -43.88 5.62 11.97
CA GLY A 172 -45.00 6.32 12.61
C GLY A 172 -44.66 6.99 13.95
N SER A 173 -43.43 6.91 14.43
CA SER A 173 -42.95 7.72 15.57
C SER A 173 -42.63 9.15 15.15
N GLN A 174 -42.54 10.07 16.14
CA GLN A 174 -42.10 11.45 15.89
C GLN A 174 -40.56 11.51 15.84
N PRO A 175 -39.95 11.80 14.68
CA PRO A 175 -38.49 11.89 14.55
C PRO A 175 -37.84 13.14 15.16
N ASP A 176 -38.57 14.24 15.34
CA ASP A 176 -37.99 15.53 15.77
C ASP A 176 -37.81 15.63 17.29
N PRO A 177 -36.57 15.79 17.81
CA PRO A 177 -36.32 15.97 19.24
C PRO A 177 -36.82 17.30 19.83
N HIS A 178 -37.19 18.29 19.00
CA HIS A 178 -37.72 19.58 19.49
C HIS A 178 -39.20 19.54 19.83
N VAL A 179 -39.89 18.46 19.49
CA VAL A 179 -41.33 18.30 19.72
C VAL A 179 -41.56 17.55 21.03
N GLU A 180 -42.50 18.02 21.86
CA GLU A 180 -42.78 17.41 23.18
C GLU A 180 -43.20 15.94 23.11
N THR A 181 -43.75 15.49 21.97
CA THR A 181 -44.15 14.09 21.74
C THR A 181 -42.99 13.19 21.31
N TYR A 182 -41.75 13.68 21.32
CA TYR A 182 -40.57 12.90 20.97
C TYR A 182 -40.27 11.84 22.04
N ASP A 183 -40.03 10.61 21.60
CA ASP A 183 -39.67 9.50 22.46
C ASP A 183 -38.29 8.93 22.08
N PRO A 184 -37.27 9.07 22.95
CA PRO A 184 -35.95 8.49 22.75
C PRO A 184 -35.97 6.96 22.57
N ALA A 185 -37.00 6.24 23.02
CA ALA A 185 -37.08 4.80 22.79
C ALA A 185 -37.35 4.45 21.32
N SER A 186 -37.96 5.36 20.56
CA SER A 186 -38.46 5.10 19.20
C SER A 186 -37.86 5.98 18.11
N ALA A 187 -37.12 7.02 18.47
CA ALA A 187 -36.39 7.88 17.53
C ALA A 187 -35.05 8.36 18.09
N TYR A 188 -34.12 8.70 17.19
CA TYR A 188 -32.88 9.38 17.53
C TYR A 188 -32.46 10.37 16.44
N TYR A 189 -31.65 11.35 16.85
CA TYR A 189 -31.13 12.41 16.00
C TYR A 189 -29.62 12.57 16.19
N PHE A 190 -28.90 12.85 15.10
CA PHE A 190 -27.51 13.30 15.14
C PHE A 190 -27.16 14.20 13.96
N ALA A 191 -26.13 15.03 14.13
CA ALA A 191 -25.57 15.86 13.07
C ALA A 191 -24.22 15.30 12.60
N PHE A 192 -23.97 15.36 11.29
CA PHE A 192 -22.71 14.94 10.68
C PHE A 192 -22.25 15.95 9.62
N PRO A 193 -20.96 16.33 9.57
CA PRO A 193 -20.45 17.26 8.57
C PRO A 193 -20.37 16.58 7.19
N LEU A 194 -21.03 17.15 6.18
CA LEU A 194 -20.98 16.67 4.79
C LEU A 194 -19.84 17.31 3.99
N THR A 195 -19.27 18.40 4.48
CA THR A 195 -18.04 19.00 3.95
C THR A 195 -16.81 18.50 4.72
N GLN A 196 -15.68 18.43 4.02
CA GLN A 196 -14.41 18.01 4.57
C GLN A 196 -13.39 19.14 4.50
N TYR A 197 -12.72 19.40 5.61
CA TYR A 197 -11.60 20.34 5.67
C TYR A 197 -10.32 19.65 5.24
N ILE A 198 -9.86 19.97 4.04
CA ILE A 198 -8.66 19.36 3.46
C ILE A 198 -7.60 20.46 3.30
N PRO A 199 -6.36 20.22 3.77
CA PRO A 199 -5.26 21.15 3.54
C PRO A 199 -4.96 21.21 2.04
N LYS A 200 -4.91 22.43 1.48
CA LYS A 200 -4.50 22.61 0.09
C LYS A 200 -3.10 22.04 -0.09
N LYS A 201 -2.91 21.22 -1.13
CA LYS A 201 -1.56 20.79 -1.53
C LYS A 201 -0.76 22.05 -1.81
N LYS A 202 0.42 22.19 -1.20
CA LYS A 202 1.36 23.26 -1.57
C LYS A 202 1.80 23.00 -3.00
N GLU A 203 1.15 23.63 -3.96
CA GLU A 203 1.61 23.63 -5.34
C GLU A 203 2.88 24.49 -5.38
N PHE A 204 4.03 23.83 -5.50
CA PHE A 204 5.26 24.53 -5.81
C PHE A 204 5.08 25.11 -7.21
N LYS A 205 4.94 26.44 -7.31
CA LYS A 205 4.92 27.15 -8.60
C LYS A 205 6.18 26.75 -9.38
N THR A 206 6.03 25.98 -10.46
CA THR A 206 7.12 25.69 -11.38
C THR A 206 7.36 26.92 -12.24
N ARG A 207 8.62 27.25 -12.53
CA ARG A 207 8.97 28.40 -13.36
C ARG A 207 9.88 27.99 -14.50
N SER A 208 9.79 28.71 -15.61
CA SER A 208 10.82 28.67 -16.64
C SER A 208 12.11 29.24 -16.05
N LEU A 209 13.23 28.51 -16.17
CA LEU A 209 14.50 28.92 -15.57
C LEU A 209 15.21 30.01 -16.40
N LEU A 210 14.79 30.22 -17.64
CA LEU A 210 15.38 31.18 -18.58
C LEU A 210 14.55 32.45 -18.76
N GLU A 211 13.23 32.40 -18.58
CA GLU A 211 12.36 33.59 -18.60
C GLU A 211 12.44 34.31 -17.25
N GLY A 212 13.57 34.98 -17.03
CA GLY A 212 13.84 35.76 -15.83
C GLY A 212 14.14 37.23 -16.13
N LYS A 213 13.32 37.90 -16.98
CA LYS A 213 13.39 39.37 -17.17
C LYS A 213 12.07 40.10 -17.50
N ALA A 214 10.91 39.43 -17.55
CA ALA A 214 9.65 40.10 -17.93
C ALA A 214 8.55 40.07 -16.85
N GLU A 215 8.79 39.46 -15.68
CA GLU A 215 7.81 39.41 -14.58
C GLU A 215 8.47 39.69 -13.22
N GLU A 216 9.27 40.77 -13.14
CA GLU A 216 9.51 41.42 -11.83
C GLU A 216 8.27 42.25 -11.39
N ASP A 217 7.22 42.35 -12.21
CA ASP A 217 6.05 43.22 -12.00
C ASP A 217 4.71 42.51 -11.77
N VAL A 218 4.67 41.18 -11.58
CA VAL A 218 3.45 40.51 -11.07
C VAL A 218 3.74 39.96 -9.68
N GLU A 219 3.72 40.89 -8.74
CA GLU A 219 3.41 40.65 -7.33
C GLU A 219 4.31 39.65 -6.60
N GLU A 220 5.42 40.20 -6.08
CA GLU A 220 5.70 40.08 -4.64
C GLU A 220 4.49 40.60 -3.82
N VAL A 221 3.32 39.97 -3.94
CA VAL A 221 2.41 39.93 -2.81
C VAL A 221 3.11 39.01 -1.84
N ALA A 222 3.70 39.62 -0.83
CA ALA A 222 3.88 39.00 0.45
C ALA A 222 2.53 38.41 0.87
N GLU A 223 2.23 37.18 0.45
CA GLU A 223 1.51 36.28 1.33
C GLU A 223 2.40 36.21 2.55
N GLU A 224 1.98 36.90 3.61
CA GLU A 224 2.43 36.61 4.97
C GLU A 224 2.67 35.11 5.02
N GLN A 225 3.87 34.70 5.44
CA GLN A 225 4.18 33.30 5.63
C GLN A 225 3.15 32.75 6.63
N GLU A 226 2.01 32.28 6.14
CA GLU A 226 1.03 31.60 6.97
C GLU A 226 1.77 30.37 7.44
N THR A 227 2.09 30.35 8.74
CA THR A 227 2.91 29.33 9.38
C THR A 227 2.12 28.02 9.55
N GLY A 228 1.34 27.63 8.54
CA GLY A 228 0.43 26.48 8.55
C GLY A 228 -0.11 26.14 7.15
N PRO A 229 -0.77 24.98 7.00
CA PRO A 229 -1.46 24.63 5.77
C PRO A 229 -2.73 25.47 5.60
N ILE A 230 -2.97 26.04 4.41
CA ILE A 230 -4.23 26.69 4.07
C ILE A 230 -5.31 25.60 3.98
N ILE A 231 -6.26 25.59 4.92
CA ILE A 231 -7.35 24.62 4.99
C ILE A 231 -8.58 25.19 4.28
N ALA A 232 -9.14 24.45 3.33
CA ALA A 232 -10.37 24.83 2.65
C ALA A 232 -11.47 23.76 2.79
N SER A 233 -12.72 24.18 2.67
CA SER A 233 -13.91 23.34 2.72
C SER A 233 -14.18 22.71 1.36
N TYR A 234 -14.12 21.37 1.31
CA TYR A 234 -14.38 20.58 0.13
C TYR A 234 -15.68 19.80 0.27
N TYR A 235 -16.40 19.66 -0.84
CA TYR A 235 -17.66 18.94 -0.93
C TYR A 235 -17.57 17.81 -1.94
N HIS A 236 -18.22 16.69 -1.65
CA HIS A 236 -18.32 15.57 -2.58
C HIS A 236 -19.78 15.36 -3.00
N PRO A 237 -20.08 15.24 -4.30
CA PRO A 237 -21.45 15.12 -4.78
C PRO A 237 -22.11 13.80 -4.39
N ASN A 238 -21.34 12.72 -4.21
CA ASN A 238 -21.89 11.43 -3.78
C ASN A 238 -21.78 11.26 -2.26
N ALA A 239 -22.90 10.98 -1.60
CA ALA A 239 -23.00 10.62 -0.19
C ALA A 239 -23.61 9.22 -0.04
N SER A 240 -22.91 8.31 0.63
CA SER A 240 -23.43 6.96 0.88
C SER A 240 -23.77 6.80 2.35
N PHE A 241 -25.03 6.47 2.64
CA PHE A 241 -25.55 6.22 3.97
C PHE A 241 -25.80 4.72 4.14
N SER A 242 -25.05 4.09 5.03
CA SER A 242 -25.10 2.65 5.25
C SER A 242 -25.54 2.31 6.65
N ILE A 243 -26.64 1.57 6.79
CA ILE A 243 -27.09 1.05 8.08
C ILE A 243 -26.33 -0.24 8.40
N ILE A 244 -25.84 -0.38 9.63
CA ILE A 244 -25.02 -1.51 10.04
C ILE A 244 -25.84 -2.48 10.92
N PRO A 245 -26.48 -3.51 10.33
CA PRO A 245 -27.18 -4.54 11.10
C PRO A 245 -26.23 -5.49 11.85
N ASN A 246 -26.77 -6.17 12.86
CA ASN A 246 -26.14 -7.31 13.55
C ASN A 246 -24.75 -7.02 14.16
N THR A 247 -24.55 -5.81 14.68
CA THR A 247 -23.29 -5.43 15.33
C THR A 247 -23.13 -6.09 16.71
N GLY A 248 -24.20 -6.58 17.34
CA GLY A 248 -24.08 -7.32 18.60
C GLY A 248 -24.07 -6.41 19.82
N VAL A 249 -23.69 -7.00 20.96
CA VAL A 249 -23.32 -6.24 22.15
C VAL A 249 -21.87 -5.77 21.99
N LEU A 250 -21.65 -4.47 22.13
CA LEU A 250 -20.33 -3.84 21.97
C LEU A 250 -19.69 -3.56 23.31
N ASP A 251 -18.42 -3.88 23.49
CA ASP A 251 -17.62 -3.32 24.59
C ASP A 251 -17.19 -1.89 24.21
N TYR A 252 -17.84 -0.90 24.82
CA TYR A 252 -17.64 0.51 24.46
C TYR A 252 -16.21 0.98 24.75
N ARG A 253 -15.56 0.43 25.78
CA ARG A 253 -14.20 0.83 26.20
C ARG A 253 -13.12 0.21 25.34
N GLN A 254 -13.38 -0.95 24.76
CA GLN A 254 -12.45 -1.64 23.85
C GLN A 254 -12.69 -1.29 22.38
N THR A 255 -13.88 -0.81 22.02
CA THR A 255 -14.22 -0.44 20.63
C THR A 255 -13.27 0.63 20.10
N HIS A 256 -12.80 0.52 18.86
CA HIS A 256 -11.87 1.48 18.26
C HIS A 256 -12.51 2.90 18.17
N PRO A 257 -11.77 4.00 18.45
CA PRO A 257 -12.32 5.36 18.40
C PRO A 257 -13.01 5.72 17.07
N ALA A 258 -12.49 5.22 15.95
CA ALA A 258 -13.07 5.41 14.62
C ALA A 258 -14.50 4.85 14.46
N ILE A 259 -14.85 3.81 15.23
CA ILE A 259 -16.20 3.23 15.26
C ILE A 259 -17.07 4.02 16.24
N ARG A 260 -16.51 4.43 17.38
CA ARG A 260 -17.24 5.15 18.43
C ARG A 260 -17.89 6.44 17.95
N GLN A 261 -17.28 7.15 17.00
CA GLN A 261 -17.86 8.39 16.45
C GLN A 261 -19.21 8.20 15.74
N PHE A 262 -19.51 6.97 15.29
CA PHE A 262 -20.79 6.62 14.65
C PHE A 262 -21.75 5.92 15.62
N LEU A 263 -21.30 5.58 16.84
CA LEU A 263 -22.15 4.97 17.85
C LEU A 263 -22.98 6.04 18.56
N GLN A 264 -24.28 6.07 18.27
CA GLN A 264 -25.23 6.89 19.01
C GLN A 264 -25.69 6.13 20.27
N VAL A 265 -25.17 6.55 21.42
CA VAL A 265 -25.59 6.03 22.73
C VAL A 265 -26.88 6.72 23.15
N GLU A 266 -27.70 6.00 23.89
CA GLU A 266 -28.93 6.50 24.49
C GLU A 266 -28.70 7.82 25.28
N PRO A 267 -29.50 8.88 25.04
CA PRO A 267 -29.20 10.23 25.54
C PRO A 267 -29.62 10.48 27.00
N THR A 268 -30.55 9.70 27.58
CA THR A 268 -31.01 9.94 28.97
C THR A 268 -30.02 9.44 30.02
N GLY A 269 -28.97 8.73 29.61
CA GLY A 269 -27.96 8.19 30.52
C GLY A 269 -28.43 6.94 31.24
N ALA A 270 -29.46 6.26 30.72
CA ALA A 270 -30.02 5.06 31.31
C ALA A 270 -28.95 3.95 31.42
N ARG A 271 -29.04 3.18 32.51
CA ARG A 271 -28.19 2.02 32.76
C ARG A 271 -29.05 0.79 33.06
N ASP A 272 -28.46 -0.38 32.87
CA ASP A 272 -29.01 -1.63 33.37
C ASP A 272 -28.98 -1.69 34.91
N GLY A 273 -29.54 -2.75 35.52
CA GLY A 273 -29.58 -2.91 36.98
C GLY A 273 -28.19 -2.85 37.63
N SER A 274 -27.16 -3.32 36.92
CA SER A 274 -25.78 -3.26 37.40
C SER A 274 -25.16 -1.86 37.42
N GLY A 275 -25.81 -0.86 36.80
CA GLY A 275 -25.32 0.52 36.69
C GLY A 275 -24.18 0.73 35.70
N LYS A 276 -23.80 -0.30 34.92
CA LYS A 276 -22.56 -0.30 34.11
C LYS A 276 -22.79 -0.42 32.61
N HIS A 277 -23.90 -0.99 32.17
CA HIS A 277 -24.21 -1.23 30.76
C HIS A 277 -25.30 -0.27 30.28
N SER A 278 -25.30 0.05 28.99
CA SER A 278 -26.27 0.95 28.39
C SER A 278 -26.68 0.44 27.00
N TRP A 279 -27.38 1.26 26.21
CA TRP A 279 -27.90 0.87 24.91
C TRP A 279 -27.48 1.85 23.80
N TYR A 280 -27.50 1.37 22.55
CA TYR A 280 -27.16 2.16 21.36
C TYR A 280 -28.22 2.00 20.26
N TYR A 281 -28.39 3.05 19.45
CA TYR A 281 -29.26 3.02 18.28
C TYR A 281 -28.59 2.35 17.08
N PRO A 282 -29.36 1.88 16.06
CA PRO A 282 -28.76 1.35 14.85
C PRO A 282 -27.75 2.31 14.23
N ILE A 283 -26.57 1.81 13.90
CA ILE A 283 -25.47 2.64 13.40
C ILE A 283 -25.79 3.05 11.97
N LEU A 284 -25.91 4.36 11.72
CA LEU A 284 -25.94 4.94 10.39
C LEU A 284 -24.54 5.45 10.05
N PHE A 285 -23.84 4.72 9.20
CA PHE A 285 -22.52 5.07 8.71
C PHE A 285 -22.61 6.00 7.50
N VAL A 286 -22.22 7.25 7.68
CA VAL A 286 -21.98 8.19 6.58
C VAL A 286 -20.64 7.84 5.97
N ASN A 287 -20.67 7.03 4.91
CA ASN A 287 -19.49 6.46 4.30
C ASN A 287 -18.81 7.49 3.39
N THR A 288 -17.71 8.08 3.88
CA THR A 288 -16.86 8.98 3.09
C THR A 288 -15.63 8.30 2.51
N PHE A 289 -15.50 6.98 2.70
CA PHE A 289 -14.31 6.24 2.28
C PHE A 289 -14.11 6.26 0.76
N TRP A 290 -15.18 6.08 -0.02
CA TRP A 290 -15.12 6.06 -1.49
C TRP A 290 -15.17 7.45 -2.14
N GLN A 291 -15.17 8.52 -1.33
CA GLN A 291 -15.09 9.88 -1.84
C GLN A 291 -13.63 10.19 -2.16
N LEU A 292 -13.30 10.24 -3.46
CA LEU A 292 -11.97 10.57 -3.92
C LEU A 292 -11.73 12.07 -3.83
N LYS A 293 -10.56 12.49 -3.35
CA LYS A 293 -10.15 13.90 -3.26
C LYS A 293 -10.15 14.58 -4.62
N SER A 294 -9.83 13.85 -5.70
CA SER A 294 -9.86 14.34 -7.08
C SER A 294 -11.27 14.69 -7.58
N GLN A 295 -12.31 14.13 -6.96
CA GLN A 295 -13.71 14.34 -7.31
C GLN A 295 -14.40 15.37 -6.39
N MET A 296 -13.66 15.95 -5.45
CA MET A 296 -14.19 16.96 -4.54
C MET A 296 -14.20 18.35 -5.18
N ILE A 297 -15.27 19.09 -4.90
CA ILE A 297 -15.50 20.46 -5.33
C ILE A 297 -15.09 21.39 -4.20
N LEU A 298 -14.22 22.35 -4.49
CA LEU A 298 -13.89 23.44 -3.57
C LEU A 298 -15.11 24.36 -3.45
N LEU A 299 -15.64 24.54 -2.24
CA LEU A 299 -16.72 25.48 -2.00
C LEU A 299 -16.13 26.89 -1.84
N ASN A 300 -16.49 27.79 -2.75
CA ASN A 300 -16.09 29.19 -2.75
C ASN A 300 -17.27 30.05 -3.25
N ASP A 301 -17.08 31.37 -3.35
CA ASP A 301 -18.13 32.31 -3.77
C ASP A 301 -18.66 32.08 -5.19
N THR A 302 -17.93 31.34 -6.03
CA THR A 302 -18.36 31.03 -7.41
C THR A 302 -19.32 29.84 -7.49
N VAL A 303 -19.38 28.99 -6.45
CA VAL A 303 -20.20 27.79 -6.42
C VAL A 303 -21.50 28.07 -5.66
N THR A 304 -22.58 28.34 -6.39
CA THR A 304 -23.91 28.65 -5.83
C THR A 304 -24.79 27.41 -5.63
N SER A 305 -24.60 26.37 -6.46
CA SER A 305 -25.39 25.14 -6.40
C SER A 305 -24.51 23.92 -6.65
N VAL A 306 -24.74 22.84 -5.90
CA VAL A 306 -24.00 21.58 -6.05
C VAL A 306 -24.96 20.39 -6.17
N PRO A 307 -24.64 19.38 -7.00
CA PRO A 307 -25.42 18.15 -7.04
C PRO A 307 -25.16 17.29 -5.80
N LEU A 308 -26.17 16.56 -5.35
CA LEU A 308 -26.07 15.56 -4.29
C LEU A 308 -26.75 14.26 -4.74
N HIS A 309 -25.97 13.20 -4.85
CA HIS A 309 -26.42 11.83 -5.03
C HIS A 309 -26.33 11.10 -3.69
N ILE A 310 -27.45 10.58 -3.18
CA ILE A 310 -27.53 9.87 -1.91
C ILE A 310 -27.83 8.39 -2.17
N ASP A 311 -26.99 7.50 -1.66
CA ASP A 311 -27.24 6.05 -1.63
C ASP A 311 -27.55 5.57 -0.20
N LEU A 312 -28.77 5.10 0.05
CA LEU A 312 -29.17 4.44 1.29
C LEU A 312 -29.14 2.90 1.13
N ASN A 313 -28.33 2.22 1.94
CA ASN A 313 -28.18 0.76 1.89
C ASN A 313 -27.86 0.13 3.26
N ASN A 314 -27.78 -1.21 3.31
CA ASN A 314 -27.26 -1.97 4.45
C ASN A 314 -25.82 -2.43 4.19
N MET A 315 -24.93 -2.29 5.18
CA MET A 315 -23.53 -2.72 5.10
C MET A 315 -23.17 -3.67 6.25
N ARG A 316 -22.35 -4.69 5.99
CA ARG A 316 -21.95 -5.65 7.03
C ARG A 316 -21.05 -4.99 8.07
N SER A 317 -21.19 -5.36 9.34
CA SER A 317 -20.41 -4.78 10.45
C SER A 317 -18.89 -4.87 10.26
N TRP A 318 -18.36 -5.97 9.73
CA TRP A 318 -16.93 -6.10 9.45
C TRP A 318 -16.42 -5.14 8.37
N GLN A 319 -17.24 -4.86 7.34
CA GLN A 319 -16.90 -3.91 6.29
C GLN A 319 -16.83 -2.52 6.89
N PHE A 320 -17.87 -2.13 7.63
CA PHE A 320 -17.90 -0.86 8.37
C PHE A 320 -16.69 -0.69 9.29
N ASN A 321 -16.40 -1.67 10.16
CA ASN A 321 -15.27 -1.59 11.09
C ASN A 321 -13.94 -1.39 10.35
N THR A 322 -13.76 -2.07 9.21
CA THR A 322 -12.55 -1.96 8.40
C THR A 322 -12.45 -0.61 7.70
N LEU A 323 -13.52 -0.18 7.02
CA LEU A 323 -13.55 1.09 6.29
C LEU A 323 -13.38 2.28 7.24
N ALA A 324 -14.11 2.30 8.36
CA ALA A 324 -14.00 3.36 9.37
C ALA A 324 -12.59 3.45 9.96
N ALA A 325 -11.96 2.29 10.26
CA ALA A 325 -10.60 2.27 10.79
C ALA A 325 -9.56 2.79 9.78
N ILE A 326 -9.63 2.35 8.51
CA ILE A 326 -8.72 2.82 7.46
C ILE A 326 -8.92 4.31 7.21
N GLU A 327 -10.17 4.77 7.13
CA GLU A 327 -10.48 6.18 6.90
C GLU A 327 -9.96 7.09 8.01
N ALA A 328 -10.19 6.72 9.29
CA ALA A 328 -9.67 7.47 10.42
C ALA A 328 -8.14 7.49 10.43
N SER A 329 -7.50 6.36 10.13
CA SER A 329 -6.04 6.27 10.00
C SER A 329 -5.51 7.16 8.87
N ALA A 330 -6.18 7.18 7.71
CA ALA A 330 -5.80 8.00 6.57
C ALA A 330 -6.00 9.51 6.84
N LYS A 331 -7.10 9.90 7.49
CA LYS A 331 -7.36 11.29 7.90
C LYS A 331 -6.33 11.77 8.93
N GLU A 332 -5.99 10.94 9.91
CA GLU A 332 -4.94 11.27 10.89
C GLU A 332 -3.57 11.37 10.23
N SER A 333 -3.26 10.48 9.28
CA SER A 333 -2.01 10.50 8.52
C SER A 333 -1.88 11.78 7.69
N ALA A 334 -2.92 12.13 6.95
CA ALA A 334 -2.97 13.36 6.16
C ALA A 334 -2.88 14.62 7.04
N ARG A 335 -3.53 14.61 8.22
CA ARG A 335 -3.45 15.72 9.17
C ARG A 335 -2.02 15.91 9.68
N GLN A 336 -1.36 14.85 10.16
CA GLN A 336 0.02 14.95 10.66
C GLN A 336 0.97 15.39 9.56
N ALA A 337 0.86 14.83 8.35
CA ALA A 337 1.67 15.23 7.20
C ALA A 337 1.49 16.73 6.85
N ALA A 338 0.27 17.25 6.91
CA ALA A 338 -0.01 18.66 6.65
C ALA A 338 0.63 19.61 7.68
N TYR A 339 0.82 19.16 8.92
CA TYR A 339 1.53 19.89 9.97
C TYR A 339 3.03 19.53 10.04
N GLY A 340 3.58 18.85 9.02
CA GLY A 340 5.00 18.49 8.94
C GLY A 340 5.43 17.33 9.84
N GLY A 341 4.48 16.61 10.45
CA GLY A 341 4.72 15.40 11.21
C GLY A 341 4.88 14.18 10.30
N SER A 342 5.85 13.32 10.58
CA SER A 342 6.03 12.02 9.93
C SER A 342 5.44 10.90 10.78
N LEU A 343 4.55 10.08 10.23
CA LEU A 343 4.05 8.88 10.92
C LEU A 343 5.06 7.72 10.92
N PRO A 344 4.93 6.77 11.87
CA PRO A 344 5.57 5.47 11.78
C PRO A 344 5.11 4.76 10.50
N GLY A 345 5.99 4.64 9.50
CA GLY A 345 5.67 4.10 8.17
C GLY A 345 5.82 5.11 7.03
N GLY A 346 5.99 6.41 7.33
CA GLY A 346 6.48 7.41 6.38
C GLY A 346 5.56 7.82 5.24
N GLY A 347 4.29 7.40 5.23
CA GLY A 347 3.30 7.81 4.24
C GLY A 347 2.55 9.09 4.63
N ASP A 348 2.17 9.89 3.64
CA ASP A 348 1.38 11.12 3.81
C ASP A 348 -0.14 10.88 3.65
N GLY A 349 -0.55 9.61 3.52
CA GLY A 349 -1.93 9.20 3.30
C GLY A 349 -2.36 9.22 1.83
N SER A 350 -1.48 9.64 0.91
CA SER A 350 -1.74 9.58 -0.53
C SER A 350 -1.79 8.15 -1.07
N GLU A 351 -1.14 7.19 -0.40
CA GLU A 351 -1.12 5.79 -0.84
C GLU A 351 -2.51 5.16 -0.74
N ILE A 352 -3.25 5.47 0.33
CA ILE A 352 -4.63 4.99 0.50
C ILE A 352 -5.53 5.60 -0.59
N GLU A 353 -5.31 6.86 -0.94
CA GLU A 353 -6.05 7.52 -2.01
C GLU A 353 -5.77 6.89 -3.37
N MET A 354 -4.50 6.59 -3.68
CA MET A 354 -4.10 5.89 -4.90
C MET A 354 -4.73 4.48 -4.96
N VAL A 355 -4.75 3.76 -3.84
CA VAL A 355 -5.42 2.46 -3.77
C VAL A 355 -6.92 2.62 -4.06
N LYS A 356 -7.59 3.60 -3.45
CA LYS A 356 -9.02 3.85 -3.74
C LYS A 356 -9.26 4.17 -5.21
N GLU A 357 -8.42 5.00 -5.83
CA GLU A 357 -8.49 5.33 -7.25
C GLU A 357 -8.34 4.08 -8.11
N ILE A 358 -7.36 3.22 -7.80
CA ILE A 358 -7.16 1.94 -8.51
C ILE A 358 -8.40 1.05 -8.37
N PHE A 359 -8.96 0.89 -7.18
CA PHE A 359 -10.14 0.04 -6.96
C PHE A 359 -11.43 0.61 -7.56
N GLY A 360 -11.57 1.94 -7.61
CA GLY A 360 -12.74 2.62 -8.15
C GLY A 360 -12.75 2.72 -9.68
N ASP A 361 -11.59 3.06 -10.27
CA ASP A 361 -11.50 3.38 -11.70
C ASP A 361 -11.03 2.20 -12.56
N THR A 362 -10.51 1.11 -11.96
CA THR A 362 -9.98 -0.05 -12.71
C THR A 362 -10.99 -1.17 -12.84
N ASN A 363 -11.02 -1.83 -13.99
CA ASN A 363 -11.80 -3.05 -14.19
C ASN A 363 -11.37 -4.15 -13.19
N PRO A 364 -12.28 -4.78 -12.43
CA PRO A 364 -11.94 -5.79 -11.43
C PRO A 364 -11.14 -6.98 -11.96
N ILE A 365 -11.36 -7.40 -13.21
CA ILE A 365 -10.62 -8.51 -13.83
C ILE A 365 -9.17 -8.08 -14.11
N LEU A 366 -9.00 -6.88 -14.66
CA LEU A 366 -7.69 -6.31 -14.94
C LEU A 366 -6.90 -6.09 -13.65
N LEU A 367 -7.58 -5.58 -12.62
CA LEU A 367 -6.99 -5.42 -11.28
C LEU A 367 -6.55 -6.76 -10.68
N GLY A 368 -7.39 -7.79 -10.78
CA GLY A 368 -7.05 -9.14 -10.30
C GLY A 368 -5.83 -9.72 -10.99
N ILE A 369 -5.75 -9.60 -12.32
CA ILE A 369 -4.57 -10.00 -13.10
C ILE A 369 -3.34 -9.20 -12.66
N THR A 370 -3.48 -7.89 -12.51
CA THR A 370 -2.39 -6.99 -12.07
C THR A 370 -1.82 -7.43 -10.73
N ILE A 371 -2.68 -7.72 -9.74
CA ILE A 371 -2.24 -8.19 -8.41
C ILE A 371 -1.47 -9.50 -8.51
N ILE A 372 -1.98 -10.49 -9.26
CA ILE A 372 -1.32 -11.78 -9.43
C ILE A 372 0.06 -11.59 -10.06
N VAL A 373 0.12 -10.74 -11.09
CA VAL A 373 1.34 -10.45 -11.81
C VAL A 373 2.33 -9.66 -10.94
N SER A 374 1.88 -8.72 -10.09
CA SER A 374 2.74 -8.02 -9.12
C SER A 374 3.32 -8.94 -8.06
N ILE A 375 2.54 -9.89 -7.56
CA ILE A 375 3.05 -10.90 -6.64
C ILE A 375 4.08 -11.79 -7.32
N ALA A 376 3.81 -12.23 -8.56
CA ALA A 376 4.77 -13.01 -9.35
C ALA A 376 6.06 -12.23 -9.61
N HIS A 377 5.96 -10.95 -9.98
CA HIS A 377 7.11 -10.05 -10.18
C HIS A 377 7.97 -9.99 -8.93
N MET A 378 7.37 -9.64 -7.78
CA MET A 378 8.08 -9.52 -6.51
C MET A 378 8.79 -10.83 -6.12
N ILE A 379 8.18 -11.99 -6.38
CA ILE A 379 8.81 -13.29 -6.11
C ILE A 379 10.00 -13.52 -7.06
N LEU A 380 9.82 -13.31 -8.36
CA LEU A 380 10.85 -13.54 -9.36
C LEU A 380 12.04 -12.59 -9.19
N GLU A 381 11.79 -11.33 -8.88
CA GLU A 381 12.79 -10.34 -8.56
C GLU A 381 13.59 -10.73 -7.30
N THR A 382 12.90 -11.16 -6.23
CA THR A 382 13.55 -11.65 -5.01
C THR A 382 14.41 -12.89 -5.29
N LEU A 383 13.94 -13.81 -6.13
CA LEU A 383 14.71 -14.99 -6.55
C LEU A 383 15.91 -14.62 -7.40
N ALA A 384 15.77 -13.64 -8.30
CA ALA A 384 16.86 -13.12 -9.13
C ALA A 384 17.92 -12.46 -8.24
N PHE A 385 17.53 -11.61 -7.29
CA PHE A 385 18.42 -11.00 -6.31
C PHE A 385 19.10 -12.04 -5.41
N GLY A 386 18.35 -13.02 -4.92
CA GLY A 386 18.90 -14.10 -4.10
C GLY A 386 19.95 -14.92 -4.86
N SER A 387 19.72 -15.18 -6.15
CA SER A 387 20.67 -15.84 -7.02
C SER A 387 21.93 -15.00 -7.26
N ASP A 388 21.78 -13.69 -7.44
CA ASP A 388 22.89 -12.76 -7.65
C ASP A 388 23.79 -12.65 -6.42
N ILE A 389 23.20 -12.45 -5.23
CA ILE A 389 23.96 -12.42 -3.96
C ILE A 389 24.68 -13.76 -3.71
N ALA A 390 24.02 -14.89 -4.00
CA ALA A 390 24.64 -16.20 -3.84
C ALA A 390 25.85 -16.40 -4.77
N HIS A 391 25.81 -15.84 -5.98
CA HIS A 391 26.92 -15.85 -6.93
C HIS A 391 28.12 -15.05 -6.38
N TYR A 392 27.91 -13.79 -5.97
CA TYR A 392 28.98 -12.94 -5.43
C TYR A 392 29.55 -13.43 -4.09
N ARG A 393 28.78 -14.19 -3.31
CA ARG A 393 29.27 -14.77 -2.03
C ARG A 393 30.18 -15.99 -2.24
N LYS A 394 30.01 -16.74 -3.34
CA LYS A 394 30.72 -18.00 -3.58
C LYS A 394 31.97 -17.86 -4.47
N LYS A 395 32.11 -16.75 -5.20
CA LYS A 395 33.19 -16.56 -6.16
C LYS A 395 34.55 -16.37 -5.47
N LYS A 396 35.57 -17.12 -5.91
CA LYS A 396 36.97 -17.01 -5.43
C LYS A 396 37.91 -16.30 -6.40
N ASP A 397 37.57 -16.31 -7.69
CA ASP A 397 38.31 -15.61 -8.74
C ASP A 397 37.51 -14.41 -9.27
N ASN A 398 38.11 -13.23 -9.22
CA ASN A 398 37.51 -11.96 -9.65
C ASN A 398 37.62 -11.72 -11.17
N VAL A 399 37.84 -12.78 -11.94
CA VAL A 399 37.98 -12.70 -13.40
C VAL A 399 36.65 -12.27 -14.01
N GLY A 400 36.70 -11.24 -14.86
CA GLY A 400 35.56 -10.74 -15.63
C GLY A 400 34.60 -9.78 -14.92
N ILE A 401 34.85 -9.37 -13.67
CA ILE A 401 33.98 -8.40 -12.97
C ILE A 401 34.63 -7.00 -13.00
N SER A 402 34.01 -6.08 -13.74
CA SER A 402 34.49 -4.70 -13.86
C SER A 402 34.06 -3.86 -12.65
N VAL A 403 35.03 -3.41 -11.83
CA VAL A 403 34.76 -2.44 -10.75
C VAL A 403 34.13 -1.16 -11.29
N ARG A 404 34.45 -0.79 -12.54
CA ARG A 404 33.90 0.39 -13.21
C ARG A 404 32.41 0.26 -13.50
N SER A 405 31.90 -0.93 -13.84
CA SER A 405 30.48 -1.13 -14.10
C SER A 405 29.66 -1.10 -12.81
N ILE A 406 30.17 -1.68 -11.72
CA ILE A 406 29.53 -1.62 -10.40
C ILE A 406 29.45 -0.18 -9.90
N LEU A 407 30.53 0.59 -10.00
CA LEU A 407 30.54 2.02 -9.63
C LEU A 407 29.58 2.85 -10.49
N ALA A 408 29.48 2.57 -11.79
CA ALA A 408 28.52 3.23 -12.66
C ALA A 408 27.08 2.93 -12.24
N ASN A 409 26.77 1.68 -11.85
CA ASN A 409 25.45 1.30 -11.35
C ASN A 409 25.10 2.00 -10.03
N VAL A 410 26.03 2.06 -9.08
CA VAL A 410 25.86 2.80 -7.82
C VAL A 410 25.55 4.28 -8.10
N PHE A 411 26.28 4.90 -9.03
CA PHE A 411 26.03 6.29 -9.42
C PHE A 411 24.63 6.47 -10.03
N MET A 412 24.24 5.62 -10.99
CA MET A 412 22.92 5.67 -11.61
C MET A 412 21.79 5.50 -10.61
N GLN A 413 21.88 4.51 -9.71
CA GLN A 413 20.89 4.28 -8.66
C GLN A 413 20.81 5.46 -7.69
N SER A 414 21.94 6.09 -7.38
CA SER A 414 22.00 7.28 -6.52
C SER A 414 21.32 8.49 -7.16
N VAL A 415 21.52 8.72 -8.46
CA VAL A 415 20.81 9.77 -9.22
C VAL A 415 19.30 9.53 -9.19
N ILE A 416 18.85 8.29 -9.42
CA ILE A 416 17.43 7.92 -9.36
C ILE A 416 16.88 8.14 -7.94
N LEU A 417 17.62 7.73 -6.90
CA LEU A 417 17.22 7.95 -5.51
C LEU A 417 17.06 9.44 -5.20
N LEU A 418 17.99 10.30 -5.64
CA LEU A 418 17.91 11.75 -5.45
C LEU A 418 16.68 12.35 -6.13
N TYR A 419 16.32 11.86 -7.32
CA TYR A 419 15.10 12.27 -8.01
C TYR A 419 13.83 11.83 -7.29
N LEU A 420 13.81 10.60 -6.77
CA LEU A 420 12.70 10.11 -5.96
C LEU A 420 12.56 10.89 -4.64
N ILE A 421 13.68 11.32 -4.05
CA ILE A 421 13.69 12.19 -2.86
C ILE A 421 13.15 13.59 -3.22
N ASP A 422 13.56 14.17 -4.35
CA ASP A 422 13.04 15.47 -4.85
C ASP A 422 11.53 15.41 -5.18
N ASN A 423 11.03 14.20 -5.47
CA ASN A 423 9.62 13.89 -5.72
C ASN A 423 8.98 13.06 -4.59
N SER A 424 9.51 13.15 -3.37
CA SER A 424 9.10 12.34 -2.21
C SER A 424 7.62 12.48 -1.86
N GLN A 425 6.99 13.62 -2.16
CA GLN A 425 5.55 13.82 -1.94
C GLN A 425 4.64 12.91 -2.79
N ASN A 426 5.15 12.31 -3.86
CA ASN A 426 4.40 11.36 -4.67
C ASN A 426 5.05 9.96 -4.66
N THR A 427 6.11 9.76 -3.86
CA THR A 427 6.90 8.52 -3.85
C THR A 427 6.83 7.86 -2.48
N SER A 428 6.29 6.64 -2.44
CA SER A 428 6.20 5.87 -1.20
C SER A 428 7.59 5.63 -0.58
N TRP A 429 7.67 5.74 0.75
CA TRP A 429 8.88 5.44 1.52
C TRP A 429 9.39 4.01 1.29
N MET A 430 8.49 3.07 0.95
CA MET A 430 8.87 1.70 0.59
C MET A 430 9.76 1.66 -0.67
N ILE A 431 9.44 2.47 -1.68
CA ILE A 431 10.21 2.55 -2.93
C ILE A 431 11.57 3.23 -2.65
N LEU A 432 11.56 4.34 -1.91
CA LEU A 432 12.78 5.05 -1.48
C LEU A 432 13.71 4.13 -0.66
N GLY A 433 13.15 3.40 0.30
CA GLY A 433 13.89 2.46 1.15
C GLY A 433 14.45 1.28 0.37
N GLY A 434 13.67 0.70 -0.55
CA GLY A 434 14.12 -0.36 -1.45
C GLY A 434 15.30 0.07 -2.31
N GLN A 435 15.22 1.26 -2.92
CA GLN A 435 16.30 1.84 -3.70
C GLN A 435 17.55 2.11 -2.86
N GLY A 436 17.38 2.63 -1.62
CA GLY A 436 18.48 2.84 -0.68
C GLY A 436 19.19 1.55 -0.27
N ILE A 437 18.44 0.48 0.02
CA ILE A 437 18.99 -0.84 0.33
C ILE A 437 19.74 -1.40 -0.89
N GLY A 438 19.21 -1.23 -2.10
CA GLY A 438 19.87 -1.63 -3.35
C GLY A 438 21.26 -1.02 -3.51
N ILE A 439 21.39 0.28 -3.26
CA ILE A 439 22.69 0.99 -3.30
C ILE A 439 23.66 0.42 -2.27
N VAL A 440 23.20 0.15 -1.04
CA VAL A 440 24.04 -0.44 0.01
C VAL A 440 24.54 -1.84 -0.39
N ILE A 441 23.71 -2.64 -1.04
CA ILE A 441 24.10 -3.97 -1.54
C ILE A 441 25.12 -3.85 -2.68
N GLU A 442 24.93 -2.94 -3.64
CA GLU A 442 25.90 -2.70 -4.71
C GLU A 442 27.26 -2.22 -4.16
N LEU A 443 27.24 -1.33 -3.16
CA LEU A 443 28.45 -0.92 -2.43
C LEU A 443 29.10 -2.10 -1.70
N TRP A 444 28.31 -3.00 -1.11
CA TRP A 444 28.82 -4.24 -0.50
C TRP A 444 29.53 -5.13 -1.53
N LYS A 445 29.01 -5.27 -2.75
CA LYS A 445 29.69 -6.02 -3.83
C LYS A 445 31.10 -5.48 -4.12
N ILE A 446 31.31 -4.16 -4.05
CA ILE A 446 32.66 -3.58 -4.24
C ILE A 446 33.63 -4.09 -3.17
N THR A 447 33.16 -4.21 -1.92
CA THR A 447 34.01 -4.68 -0.80
C THR A 447 34.41 -6.14 -0.90
N THR A 448 33.67 -6.97 -1.63
CA THR A 448 34.01 -8.40 -1.83
C THR A 448 35.00 -8.60 -2.98
N ILE A 449 35.09 -7.68 -3.94
CA ILE A 449 35.91 -7.81 -5.16
C ILE A 449 37.25 -7.06 -5.03
N VAL A 450 37.29 -5.95 -4.28
CA VAL A 450 38.49 -5.11 -4.18
C VAL A 450 39.21 -5.34 -2.86
N ASN A 451 40.44 -5.87 -2.90
CA ASN A 451 41.35 -5.76 -1.76
C ASN A 451 41.91 -4.33 -1.71
N VAL A 452 41.31 -3.48 -0.88
CA VAL A 452 41.80 -2.11 -0.66
C VAL A 452 43.10 -2.18 0.15
N ALA A 453 44.25 -2.22 -0.52
CA ALA A 453 45.54 -2.10 0.12
C ALA A 453 45.96 -0.62 0.16
N ILE A 454 46.03 -0.06 1.37
CA ILE A 454 46.55 1.30 1.59
C ILE A 454 48.08 1.22 1.50
N LYS A 455 48.66 1.76 0.41
CA LYS A 455 50.13 1.88 0.27
C LYS A 455 50.56 3.34 0.51
N ALA A 456 51.73 3.51 1.13
CA ALA A 456 52.33 4.84 1.30
C ALA A 456 52.61 5.46 -0.07
N ALA A 457 52.25 6.73 -0.26
CA ALA A 457 52.45 7.43 -1.52
C ALA A 457 53.95 7.64 -1.82
N PRO A 458 54.37 7.73 -3.10
CA PRO A 458 55.76 8.03 -3.46
C PRO A 458 56.22 9.39 -2.90
N PRO A 459 57.54 9.60 -2.70
CA PRO A 459 58.06 10.87 -2.19
C PRO A 459 57.64 12.04 -3.11
N GLY A 460 56.77 12.93 -2.62
CA GLY A 460 56.28 14.11 -3.37
C GLY A 460 54.76 14.22 -3.60
N SER A 461 53.93 13.30 -3.07
CA SER A 461 52.45 13.43 -3.15
C SER A 461 51.85 14.21 -1.97
N LEU A 462 50.81 15.03 -2.24
CA LEU A 462 50.12 15.89 -1.26
C LEU A 462 49.35 15.15 -0.15
N LEU A 463 49.06 13.85 -0.32
CA LEU A 463 48.39 13.02 0.67
C LEU A 463 49.28 11.82 1.05
N PRO A 464 49.39 11.47 2.35
CA PRO A 464 50.30 10.42 2.84
C PRO A 464 49.91 8.99 2.44
N PHE A 465 48.69 8.78 1.95
CA PHE A 465 48.15 7.47 1.57
C PHE A 465 47.62 7.49 0.15
N LYS A 466 48.02 6.51 -0.68
CA LYS A 466 47.44 6.27 -2.01
C LYS A 466 46.63 4.99 -1.94
N ILE A 467 45.34 5.08 -2.24
CA ILE A 467 44.49 3.90 -2.44
C ILE A 467 44.95 3.28 -3.77
N VAL A 468 45.65 2.14 -3.70
CA VAL A 468 46.06 1.41 -4.89
C VAL A 468 45.11 0.23 -5.06
N VAL A 469 44.22 0.36 -6.05
CA VAL A 469 43.36 -0.74 -6.51
C VAL A 469 44.21 -1.63 -7.41
N GLU A 470 44.73 -2.73 -6.85
CA GLU A 470 45.48 -3.73 -7.62
C GLU A 470 44.51 -4.80 -8.14
N ASP A 471 44.17 -4.73 -9.42
CA ASP A 471 43.47 -5.79 -10.14
C ASP A 471 44.37 -7.03 -10.24
N LYS A 472 43.88 -8.17 -9.78
CA LYS A 472 44.64 -9.43 -9.68
C LYS A 472 44.62 -10.26 -10.97
N HIS A 473 44.68 -9.68 -12.17
CA HIS A 473 45.03 -10.47 -13.36
C HIS A 473 45.48 -9.66 -14.57
N LYS A 474 46.32 -10.29 -15.41
CA LYS A 474 46.57 -9.87 -16.80
C LYS A 474 45.52 -10.54 -17.68
N LEU A 475 44.81 -9.74 -18.50
CA LEU A 475 43.77 -10.20 -19.41
C LEU A 475 44.25 -11.35 -20.31
N SER A 476 43.39 -12.33 -20.56
CA SER A 476 43.59 -13.36 -21.59
C SER A 476 43.46 -12.78 -23.02
N GLU A 477 44.07 -13.40 -24.03
CA GLU A 477 44.02 -12.93 -25.44
C GLU A 477 42.58 -12.82 -26.01
N THR A 478 41.62 -13.57 -25.44
CA THR A 478 40.19 -13.52 -25.79
C THR A 478 39.46 -12.36 -25.12
N GLU A 479 39.86 -11.96 -23.90
CA GLU A 479 39.35 -10.76 -23.22
C GLU A 479 39.89 -9.46 -23.85
N GLU A 480 41.13 -9.47 -24.34
CA GLU A 480 41.76 -8.30 -24.97
C GLU A 480 41.06 -7.91 -26.28
N LYS A 481 40.71 -8.90 -27.12
CA LYS A 481 39.89 -8.68 -28.33
C LYS A 481 38.46 -8.23 -28.01
N THR A 482 37.88 -8.73 -26.91
CA THR A 482 36.55 -8.31 -26.47
C THR A 482 36.56 -6.84 -26.03
N LYS A 483 37.63 -6.41 -25.35
CA LYS A 483 37.84 -5.03 -24.89
C LYS A 483 38.05 -4.04 -26.03
N GLU A 484 38.72 -4.42 -27.11
CA GLU A 484 38.84 -3.57 -28.31
C GLU A 484 37.47 -3.31 -28.96
N TYR A 485 36.62 -4.35 -29.07
CA TYR A 485 35.27 -4.18 -29.60
C TYR A 485 34.36 -3.38 -28.67
N ASP A 486 34.53 -3.55 -27.37
CA ASP A 486 33.85 -2.78 -26.34
C ASP A 486 34.22 -1.29 -26.43
N GLU A 487 35.51 -0.97 -26.54
CA GLU A 487 36.00 0.41 -26.65
C GLU A 487 35.52 1.11 -27.93
N ILE A 488 35.47 0.39 -29.05
CA ILE A 488 34.91 0.91 -30.31
C ILE A 488 33.41 1.21 -30.15
N ALA A 489 32.66 0.28 -29.56
CA ALA A 489 31.22 0.47 -29.33
C ALA A 489 30.96 1.67 -28.42
N PHE A 490 31.67 1.77 -27.29
CA PHE A 490 31.58 2.92 -26.38
C PHE A 490 31.94 4.23 -27.07
N LYS A 491 32.99 4.28 -27.89
CA LYS A 491 33.40 5.51 -28.58
C LYS A 491 32.31 6.06 -29.50
N TYR A 492 31.73 5.23 -30.36
CA TYR A 492 30.65 5.67 -31.26
C TYR A 492 29.39 6.03 -30.50
N MET A 493 29.11 5.30 -29.44
CA MET A 493 27.94 5.48 -28.60
C MET A 493 28.00 6.77 -27.79
N TYR A 494 29.15 7.12 -27.21
CA TYR A 494 29.36 8.43 -26.57
C TYR A 494 29.30 9.57 -27.60
N MET A 495 29.83 9.36 -28.81
CA MET A 495 29.80 10.36 -29.88
C MET A 495 28.36 10.70 -30.33
N ALA A 496 27.44 9.74 -30.29
CA ALA A 496 26.02 9.97 -30.59
C ALA A 496 25.20 10.38 -29.35
N GLY A 497 25.42 9.73 -28.22
CA GLY A 497 24.63 9.91 -27.00
C GLY A 497 24.87 11.25 -26.31
N VAL A 498 26.12 11.71 -26.22
CA VAL A 498 26.44 12.96 -25.52
C VAL A 498 25.80 14.19 -26.21
N PRO A 499 25.89 14.38 -27.54
CA PRO A 499 25.20 15.49 -28.20
C PRO A 499 23.68 15.45 -28.04
N LEU A 500 23.09 14.25 -28.04
CA LEU A 500 21.65 14.06 -27.91
C LEU A 500 21.17 14.40 -26.48
N LEU A 501 21.96 14.01 -25.47
CA LEU A 501 21.72 14.40 -24.07
C LEU A 501 21.89 15.89 -23.84
N ILE A 502 22.89 16.53 -24.45
CA ILE A 502 23.06 17.98 -24.41
C ILE A 502 21.86 18.67 -25.08
N GLY A 503 21.41 18.16 -26.22
CA GLY A 503 20.22 18.66 -26.91
C GLY A 503 18.96 18.55 -26.05
N TYR A 504 18.75 17.41 -25.38
CA TYR A 504 17.65 17.22 -24.43
C TYR A 504 17.74 18.14 -23.23
N ALA A 505 18.93 18.33 -22.64
CA ALA A 505 19.14 19.25 -21.53
C ALA A 505 18.80 20.69 -21.93
N ILE A 506 19.25 21.14 -23.12
CA ILE A 506 18.91 22.46 -23.65
C ILE A 506 17.40 22.58 -23.90
N TYR A 507 16.77 21.57 -24.51
CA TYR A 507 15.34 21.55 -24.74
C TYR A 507 14.54 21.64 -23.43
N SER A 508 14.88 20.81 -22.44
CA SER A 508 14.25 20.79 -21.12
C SER A 508 14.44 22.12 -20.39
N LEU A 509 15.59 22.78 -20.56
CA LEU A 509 15.83 24.10 -19.96
C LEU A 509 14.99 25.22 -20.60
N VAL A 510 14.74 25.14 -21.91
CA VAL A 510 14.04 26.18 -22.68
C VAL A 510 12.52 26.02 -22.64
N TYR A 511 12.03 24.78 -22.72
CA TYR A 511 10.59 24.51 -22.93
C TYR A 511 9.88 23.88 -21.72
N GLU A 512 10.61 23.30 -20.77
CA GLU A 512 9.99 22.69 -19.59
C GLU A 512 10.11 23.60 -18.36
N THR A 513 9.08 23.59 -17.51
CA THR A 513 9.10 24.33 -16.24
C THR A 513 9.65 23.45 -15.14
N HIS A 514 10.58 23.97 -14.34
CA HIS A 514 11.23 23.24 -13.25
C HIS A 514 10.98 23.93 -11.91
N LYS A 515 11.01 23.15 -10.81
CA LYS A 515 10.86 23.72 -9.45
C LYS A 515 12.07 24.59 -9.07
N SER A 516 13.26 24.18 -9.47
CA SER A 516 14.53 24.84 -9.15
C SER A 516 15.64 24.35 -10.08
N TRP A 517 16.79 25.04 -10.04
CA TRP A 517 18.01 24.57 -10.71
C TRP A 517 18.44 23.17 -10.22
N TYR A 518 18.23 22.85 -8.94
CA TYR A 518 18.49 21.51 -8.40
C TYR A 518 17.58 20.46 -9.06
N SER A 519 16.27 20.73 -9.11
CA SER A 519 15.29 19.83 -9.71
C SER A 519 15.56 19.62 -11.21
N TYR A 520 15.93 20.69 -11.94
CA TYR A 520 16.34 20.61 -13.35
C TYR A 520 17.57 19.72 -13.56
N ILE A 521 18.64 19.91 -12.78
CA ILE A 521 19.87 19.09 -12.89
C ILE A 521 19.55 17.63 -12.59
N ILE A 522 18.76 17.35 -11.55
CA ILE A 522 18.41 15.97 -11.19
C ILE A 522 17.50 15.34 -12.25
N ALA A 523 16.50 16.05 -12.78
CA ALA A 523 15.62 15.56 -13.84
C ALA A 523 16.38 15.26 -15.14
N THR A 524 17.30 16.14 -15.54
CA THR A 524 18.16 15.93 -16.73
C THR A 524 19.18 14.80 -16.51
N LEU A 525 19.74 14.67 -15.30
CA LEU A 525 20.58 13.53 -14.94
C LEU A 525 19.81 12.22 -14.98
N VAL A 526 18.57 12.17 -14.51
CA VAL A 526 17.73 10.97 -14.60
C VAL A 526 17.44 10.59 -16.04
N GLY A 527 17.06 11.57 -16.89
CA GLY A 527 16.92 11.34 -18.34
C GLY A 527 18.21 10.80 -18.96
N SER A 528 19.36 11.32 -18.53
CA SER A 528 20.68 10.84 -18.95
C SER A 528 21.00 9.43 -18.47
N VAL A 529 20.63 9.07 -17.24
CA VAL A 529 20.79 7.72 -16.68
C VAL A 529 19.92 6.71 -17.43
N TYR A 530 18.66 7.04 -17.73
CA TYR A 530 17.79 6.16 -18.52
C TYR A 530 18.31 5.95 -19.93
N ALA A 531 18.82 7.00 -20.58
CA ALA A 531 19.50 6.89 -21.87
C ALA A 531 20.82 6.11 -21.77
N TYR A 532 21.61 6.33 -20.73
CA TYR A 532 22.88 5.64 -20.52
C TYR A 532 22.68 4.14 -20.26
N GLY A 533 21.61 3.75 -19.55
CA GLY A 533 21.25 2.35 -19.39
C GLY A 533 21.07 1.64 -20.74
N PHE A 534 20.53 2.33 -21.76
CA PHE A 534 20.35 1.79 -23.10
C PHE A 534 21.70 1.55 -23.75
N LEU A 535 22.54 2.58 -23.66
CA LEU A 535 23.90 2.55 -24.18
C LEU A 535 24.68 1.39 -23.57
N MET A 536 24.59 1.12 -22.26
CA MET A 536 25.34 0.02 -21.63
C MET A 536 24.95 -1.39 -22.10
N MET A 537 23.76 -1.59 -22.67
CA MET A 537 23.29 -2.90 -23.15
C MET A 537 23.55 -3.11 -24.66
N VAL A 538 23.85 -2.07 -25.42
CA VAL A 538 24.12 -2.19 -26.87
C VAL A 538 25.47 -2.88 -27.17
N PRO A 539 26.57 -2.63 -26.42
CA PRO A 539 27.85 -3.32 -26.63
C PRO A 539 27.74 -4.84 -26.54
N SER A 540 26.96 -5.38 -25.60
CA SER A 540 26.81 -6.84 -25.46
C SER A 540 26.16 -7.46 -26.71
N LEU A 541 25.14 -6.81 -27.29
CA LEU A 541 24.55 -7.20 -28.57
C LEU A 541 25.52 -7.06 -29.75
N TYR A 542 26.33 -5.99 -29.77
CA TYR A 542 27.31 -5.75 -30.83
C TYR A 542 28.43 -6.81 -30.82
N ILE A 543 28.97 -7.13 -29.65
CA ILE A 543 29.99 -8.16 -29.48
C ILE A 543 29.46 -9.51 -29.95
N ASN A 544 28.23 -9.87 -29.59
CA ASN A 544 27.59 -11.11 -30.06
C ASN A 544 27.47 -11.14 -31.59
N TYR A 545 27.10 -10.01 -32.22
CA TYR A 545 27.03 -9.91 -33.67
C TYR A 545 28.40 -10.03 -34.35
N ARG A 546 29.45 -9.44 -33.76
CA ARG A 546 30.82 -9.45 -34.31
C ARG A 546 31.49 -10.80 -34.16
N LEU A 547 31.37 -11.43 -32.99
CA LEU A 547 31.98 -12.73 -32.69
C LEU A 547 31.14 -13.91 -33.21
N LYS A 548 29.90 -13.68 -33.63
CA LYS A 548 28.95 -14.73 -34.07
C LYS A 548 28.76 -15.82 -33.01
N SER A 549 28.87 -15.45 -31.74
CA SER A 549 28.62 -16.30 -30.58
C SER A 549 27.92 -15.51 -29.47
N VAL A 550 27.16 -16.19 -28.62
CA VAL A 550 26.49 -15.59 -27.45
C VAL A 550 27.12 -16.15 -26.18
N ALA A 551 27.51 -15.27 -25.26
CA ALA A 551 28.06 -15.71 -23.98
C ALA A 551 27.03 -16.54 -23.19
N HIS A 552 27.49 -17.58 -22.50
CA HIS A 552 26.60 -18.41 -21.70
C HIS A 552 25.96 -17.61 -20.56
N MET A 553 24.65 -17.77 -20.38
CA MET A 553 23.90 -17.23 -19.25
C MET A 553 23.12 -18.36 -18.59
N PRO A 554 23.19 -18.52 -17.25
CA PRO A 554 22.44 -19.54 -16.54
C PRO A 554 20.95 -19.47 -16.89
N GLY A 555 20.36 -20.60 -17.27
CA GLY A 555 18.98 -20.65 -17.78
C GLY A 555 17.94 -20.10 -16.80
N LYS A 556 18.18 -20.24 -15.48
CA LYS A 556 17.33 -19.67 -14.42
C LYS A 556 17.34 -18.15 -14.43
N ALA A 557 18.52 -17.54 -14.50
CA ALA A 557 18.67 -16.08 -14.53
C ALA A 557 18.04 -15.48 -15.80
N MET A 558 18.18 -16.17 -16.94
CA MET A 558 17.56 -15.74 -18.19
C MET A 558 16.02 -15.81 -18.14
N ILE A 559 15.45 -16.86 -17.57
CA ILE A 559 13.98 -16.98 -17.40
C ILE A 559 13.44 -15.93 -16.44
N TYR A 560 14.13 -15.66 -15.33
CA TYR A 560 13.70 -14.63 -14.38
C TYR A 560 13.73 -13.24 -15.02
N LYS A 561 14.78 -12.91 -15.78
CA LYS A 561 14.86 -11.65 -16.52
C LYS A 561 13.76 -11.52 -17.57
N PHE A 562 13.56 -12.57 -18.37
CA PHE A 562 12.49 -12.60 -19.37
C PHE A 562 11.12 -12.32 -18.75
N LEU A 563 10.78 -13.04 -17.68
CA LEU A 563 9.49 -12.87 -17.03
C LEU A 563 9.37 -11.48 -16.38
N ASN A 564 10.46 -10.94 -15.83
CA ASN A 564 10.44 -9.58 -15.28
C ASN A 564 10.14 -8.53 -16.37
N THR A 565 10.82 -8.57 -17.52
CA THR A 565 10.60 -7.58 -18.59
C THR A 565 9.17 -7.61 -19.14
N PHE A 566 8.61 -8.81 -19.35
CA PHE A 566 7.22 -8.96 -19.80
C PHE A 566 6.19 -8.47 -18.78
N ILE A 567 6.49 -8.65 -17.49
CA ILE A 567 5.62 -8.18 -16.41
C ILE A 567 5.69 -6.66 -16.29
N ASP A 568 6.87 -6.06 -16.43
CA ASP A 568 7.06 -4.61 -16.39
C ASP A 568 6.30 -3.90 -17.52
N ASP A 569 6.27 -4.48 -18.71
CA ASP A 569 5.47 -3.99 -19.82
C ASP A 569 3.96 -4.10 -19.55
N LEU A 570 3.49 -5.19 -18.94
CA LEU A 570 2.09 -5.31 -18.51
C LEU A 570 1.71 -4.21 -17.52
N PHE A 571 2.60 -3.82 -16.59
CA PHE A 571 2.37 -2.70 -15.69
C PHE A 571 2.40 -1.35 -16.42
N ALA A 572 3.32 -1.17 -17.38
CA ALA A 572 3.38 0.03 -18.20
C ALA A 572 2.09 0.26 -19.03
N PHE A 573 1.36 -0.80 -19.37
CA PHE A 573 0.05 -0.70 -20.05
C PHE A 573 -1.14 -0.55 -19.11
N THR A 574 -1.05 -1.10 -17.89
CA THR A 574 -2.20 -1.20 -16.98
C THR A 574 -2.25 -0.07 -15.95
N ILE A 575 -1.09 0.39 -15.47
CA ILE A 575 -0.97 1.42 -14.43
C ILE A 575 -0.51 2.72 -15.08
N LYS A 576 -1.09 3.86 -14.69
CA LYS A 576 -0.64 5.19 -15.13
C LYS A 576 0.78 5.46 -14.59
N MET A 577 1.80 5.11 -15.38
CA MET A 577 3.20 5.42 -15.08
C MET A 577 3.71 6.60 -15.93
N PRO A 578 4.70 7.37 -15.44
CA PRO A 578 5.38 8.39 -16.25
C PRO A 578 5.88 7.82 -17.57
N PHE A 579 5.72 8.58 -18.66
CA PHE A 579 6.07 8.13 -20.01
C PHE A 579 7.53 7.67 -20.13
N LEU A 580 8.47 8.34 -19.45
CA LEU A 580 9.89 7.96 -19.43
C LEU A 580 10.11 6.55 -18.86
N HIS A 581 9.36 6.16 -17.82
CA HIS A 581 9.46 4.83 -17.24
C HIS A 581 8.92 3.77 -18.20
N ARG A 582 7.79 4.04 -18.87
CA ARG A 582 7.21 3.16 -19.88
C ARG A 582 8.14 2.96 -21.09
N LEU A 583 8.83 4.02 -21.50
CA LEU A 583 9.81 3.93 -22.58
C LEU A 583 11.04 3.10 -22.16
N SER A 584 11.43 3.15 -20.89
CA SER A 584 12.55 2.36 -20.35
C SER A 584 12.23 0.86 -20.30
N THR A 585 11.01 0.45 -19.94
CA THR A 585 10.63 -0.98 -19.93
C THR A 585 10.54 -1.52 -21.35
N PHE A 586 9.87 -0.77 -22.24
CA PHE A 586 9.72 -1.15 -23.65
C PHE A 586 11.07 -1.31 -24.38
N ARG A 587 12.04 -0.46 -24.01
CA ARG A 587 13.42 -0.52 -24.49
C ARG A 587 14.11 -1.84 -24.11
N ASP A 588 13.98 -2.27 -22.86
CA ASP A 588 14.61 -3.51 -22.40
C ASP A 588 14.02 -4.73 -23.12
N ASP A 589 12.74 -4.69 -23.48
CA ASP A 589 12.10 -5.71 -24.32
C ASP A 589 12.67 -5.75 -25.75
N ILE A 590 12.90 -4.60 -26.41
CA ILE A 590 13.53 -4.56 -27.75
C ILE A 590 14.91 -5.23 -27.72
N ILE A 591 15.73 -4.87 -26.74
CA ILE A 591 17.08 -5.43 -26.56
C ILE A 591 16.97 -6.94 -26.31
N PHE A 592 16.03 -7.35 -25.48
CA PHE A 592 15.79 -8.74 -25.16
C PHE A 592 15.34 -9.57 -26.37
N PHE A 593 14.46 -9.05 -27.24
CA PHE A 593 14.09 -9.71 -28.50
C PHE A 593 15.28 -9.86 -29.45
N ILE A 594 16.12 -8.84 -29.57
CA ILE A 594 17.36 -8.92 -30.37
C ILE A 594 18.29 -9.98 -29.79
N TYR A 595 18.43 -10.05 -28.46
CA TYR A 595 19.21 -11.07 -27.78
C TYR A 595 18.69 -12.49 -28.04
N ILE A 596 17.37 -12.72 -27.95
CA ILE A 596 16.76 -14.02 -28.30
C ILE A 596 17.08 -14.41 -29.74
N TYR A 597 16.94 -13.46 -30.68
CA TYR A 597 17.27 -13.70 -32.08
C TYR A 597 18.74 -14.07 -32.26
N GLN A 598 19.66 -13.35 -31.61
CA GLN A 598 21.09 -13.67 -31.64
C GLN A 598 21.39 -15.04 -31.03
N ARG A 599 20.73 -15.42 -29.94
CA ARG A 599 20.88 -16.74 -29.31
C ARG A 599 20.38 -17.87 -30.19
N TRP A 600 19.35 -17.62 -31.01
CA TRP A 600 18.89 -18.59 -32.01
C TRP A 600 19.83 -18.66 -33.22
N ALA A 601 20.36 -17.53 -33.68
CA ALA A 601 21.20 -17.45 -34.87
C ALA A 601 22.67 -17.83 -34.66
N TYR A 602 23.20 -17.68 -33.44
CA TYR A 602 24.61 -17.87 -33.09
C TYR A 602 24.81 -18.99 -32.05
N ARG A 603 26.01 -19.60 -32.01
CA ARG A 603 26.34 -20.65 -31.03
C ARG A 603 26.60 -20.06 -29.63
N ILE A 604 26.25 -20.83 -28.59
CA ILE A 604 26.54 -20.50 -27.20
C ILE A 604 28.02 -20.76 -26.92
N ASP A 605 28.70 -19.77 -26.37
CA ASP A 605 30.12 -19.82 -26.02
C ASP A 605 30.28 -19.82 -24.50
N TYR A 606 30.72 -20.97 -23.97
CA TYR A 606 30.90 -21.22 -22.54
C TYR A 606 32.20 -20.61 -21.99
N THR A 607 33.15 -20.26 -22.87
CA THR A 607 34.45 -19.68 -22.49
C THR A 607 34.37 -18.16 -22.29
N ARG A 608 33.27 -17.54 -22.75
CA ARG A 608 33.04 -16.10 -22.62
C ARG A 608 32.31 -15.78 -21.33
N VAL A 609 32.86 -14.82 -20.61
CA VAL A 609 32.18 -14.17 -19.50
C VAL A 609 31.05 -13.31 -20.05
N ASN A 610 29.84 -13.48 -19.52
CA ASN A 610 28.69 -12.67 -19.89
C ASN A 610 28.75 -11.27 -19.25
N GLU A 611 27.82 -10.39 -19.62
CA GLU A 611 27.76 -8.99 -19.15
C GLU A 611 27.58 -8.83 -17.62
N PHE A 612 27.33 -9.93 -16.90
CA PHE A 612 27.24 -9.99 -15.44
C PHE A 612 28.48 -10.59 -14.77
N GLY A 613 29.54 -10.85 -15.52
CA GLY A 613 30.75 -11.44 -14.97
C GLY A 613 30.67 -12.96 -14.75
N GLN A 614 29.73 -13.67 -15.39
CA GLN A 614 29.54 -15.12 -15.23
C GLN A 614 30.01 -15.89 -16.47
N GLY A 615 30.86 -16.92 -16.28
CA GLY A 615 31.31 -17.82 -17.35
C GLY A 615 30.57 -19.16 -17.35
N GLY A 616 30.78 -19.98 -18.39
CA GLY A 616 30.24 -21.35 -18.44
C GLY A 616 30.95 -22.33 -17.50
N GLU A 617 32.23 -22.09 -17.23
CA GLU A 617 33.07 -22.95 -16.36
C GLU A 617 32.61 -22.93 -14.89
N ASP A 618 32.05 -21.79 -14.43
CA ASP A 618 31.49 -21.64 -13.08
C ASP A 618 30.31 -22.61 -12.82
N GLU A 619 29.54 -22.96 -13.86
CA GLU A 619 28.37 -23.87 -13.76
C GLU A 619 28.79 -25.35 -13.83
N GLU A 620 29.85 -25.68 -14.59
CA GLU A 620 30.42 -27.03 -14.61
C GLU A 620 31.03 -27.41 -13.26
N GLU A 621 31.70 -26.48 -12.57
CA GLU A 621 32.20 -26.70 -11.20
C GLU A 621 31.05 -26.89 -10.20
N ASP A 622 29.99 -26.08 -10.29
CA ASP A 622 28.81 -26.17 -9.44
C ASP A 622 28.01 -27.45 -9.67
N ASP A 623 27.88 -27.91 -10.93
CA ASP A 623 27.20 -29.15 -11.28
C ASP A 623 28.05 -30.38 -10.98
N ALA A 624 29.38 -30.32 -11.12
CA ALA A 624 30.29 -31.34 -10.63
C ALA A 624 30.28 -31.43 -9.09
N ALA A 625 30.15 -30.30 -8.38
CA ALA A 625 30.00 -30.26 -6.94
C ALA A 625 28.64 -30.83 -6.49
N LYS A 626 27.54 -30.53 -7.20
CA LYS A 626 26.22 -31.15 -6.95
C LYS A 626 26.21 -32.63 -7.29
N ALA A 627 26.87 -33.06 -8.36
CA ALA A 627 27.00 -34.47 -8.72
C ALA A 627 27.79 -35.24 -7.66
N LYS A 628 28.93 -34.69 -7.18
CA LYS A 628 29.68 -35.25 -6.05
C LYS A 628 28.87 -35.26 -4.76
N ALA A 629 28.12 -34.20 -4.45
CA ALA A 629 27.25 -34.16 -3.27
C ALA A 629 26.11 -35.19 -3.35
N LYS A 630 25.55 -35.41 -4.54
CA LYS A 630 24.53 -36.43 -4.81
C LYS A 630 25.10 -37.85 -4.73
N GLU A 631 26.31 -38.06 -5.24
CA GLU A 631 27.04 -39.33 -5.15
C GLU A 631 27.43 -39.65 -3.70
N LEU A 632 27.85 -38.64 -2.92
CA LEU A 632 28.08 -38.74 -1.48
C LEU A 632 26.81 -39.08 -0.70
N LEU A 633 25.66 -38.48 -1.05
CA LEU A 633 24.35 -38.78 -0.47
C LEU A 633 23.87 -40.20 -0.86
N GLU A 634 24.10 -40.64 -2.09
CA GLU A 634 23.71 -41.98 -2.56
C GLU A 634 24.64 -43.10 -2.03
N SER A 635 25.87 -42.75 -1.64
CA SER A 635 26.85 -43.67 -1.03
C SER A 635 26.68 -43.85 0.49
N ASP A 636 25.74 -43.15 1.11
CA ASP A 636 25.47 -43.27 2.56
C ASP A 636 24.74 -44.60 2.86
N PRO A 637 25.32 -45.52 3.65
CA PRO A 637 24.75 -46.85 3.94
C PRO A 637 23.43 -46.79 4.72
N THR A 638 23.00 -45.61 5.17
CA THR A 638 21.67 -45.41 5.76
C THR A 638 20.54 -45.35 4.71
N ILE A 639 20.80 -44.91 3.46
CA ILE A 639 19.78 -44.81 2.40
C ILE A 639 19.48 -46.17 1.75
N GLU A 640 20.46 -47.07 1.65
CA GLU A 640 20.23 -48.46 1.21
C GLU A 640 19.29 -49.23 2.15
N LYS A 641 19.37 -48.98 3.46
CA LYS A 641 18.45 -49.56 4.46
C LYS A 641 17.03 -49.03 4.30
N VAL A 642 16.85 -47.75 3.94
CA VAL A 642 15.51 -47.16 3.71
C VAL A 642 14.88 -47.71 2.41
N LYS A 643 15.67 -47.93 1.35
CA LYS A 643 15.16 -48.56 0.11
C LYS A 643 14.77 -50.04 0.31
N GLN A 644 15.50 -50.80 1.13
CA GLN A 644 15.12 -52.18 1.47
C GLN A 644 13.86 -52.29 2.34
N VAL A 645 13.58 -51.29 3.19
CA VAL A 645 12.36 -51.24 4.02
C VAL A 645 11.14 -50.78 3.21
N ALA A 646 11.31 -49.84 2.27
CA ALA A 646 10.24 -49.37 1.39
C ALA A 646 9.76 -50.44 0.38
N GLY A 647 10.65 -51.32 -0.07
CA GLY A 647 10.30 -52.43 -0.99
C GLY A 647 9.44 -53.55 -0.38
N LYS A 648 9.24 -53.56 0.95
CA LYS A 648 8.38 -54.54 1.64
C LYS A 648 6.97 -54.02 1.99
N ALA A 649 6.66 -52.75 1.69
CA ALA A 649 5.43 -52.11 2.11
C ALA A 649 4.59 -51.55 0.94
N THR A 650 4.51 -52.25 -0.19
CA THR A 650 3.43 -52.05 -1.19
C THR A 650 3.14 -53.36 -1.91
N GLY A 651 2.41 -54.26 -1.25
CA GLY A 651 1.70 -55.36 -1.90
C GLY A 651 0.24 -54.98 -2.08
N ALA A 652 -0.13 -54.41 -3.23
CA ALA A 652 -1.52 -54.37 -3.69
C ALA A 652 -1.54 -54.31 -5.22
N ASP A 653 -2.28 -55.27 -5.77
CA ASP A 653 -2.36 -55.76 -7.13
C ASP A 653 -3.07 -54.78 -8.09
N THR A 654 -2.47 -54.47 -9.24
CA THR A 654 -3.22 -54.06 -10.45
C THR A 654 -2.50 -54.50 -11.73
N GLY A 655 -2.92 -55.65 -12.26
CA GLY A 655 -3.44 -55.76 -13.63
C GLY A 655 -2.47 -55.71 -14.81
N LYS A 656 -2.06 -56.90 -15.27
CA LYS A 656 -1.42 -57.14 -16.57
C LYS A 656 -2.34 -56.74 -17.74
N ALA A 657 -1.93 -55.77 -18.57
CA ALA A 657 -2.44 -55.60 -19.93
C ALA A 657 -1.40 -56.11 -20.95
N LYS A 658 -1.70 -57.26 -21.55
CA LYS A 658 -0.89 -58.01 -22.51
C LYS A 658 -1.02 -57.36 -23.90
N LYS A 659 0.08 -56.88 -24.49
CA LYS A 659 0.17 -56.65 -25.94
C LYS A 659 0.01 -58.00 -26.66
N ARG A 660 -0.97 -58.12 -27.56
CA ARG A 660 -0.97 -59.15 -28.61
C ARG A 660 -0.40 -58.53 -29.88
N LYS A 661 0.34 -59.38 -30.61
CA LYS A 661 0.92 -59.15 -31.93
C LYS A 661 -0.08 -58.59 -32.93
#